data_AF-A0A3A0B0F0-F1
#
_entry.id   AF-A0A3A0B0F0-F1
#
_cell.length_a   1.000
_cell.length_b   1.000
_cell.length_c   1.000
_cell.angle_alpha   90.00
_cell.angle_beta   90.00
_cell.angle_gamma   90.00
#
_symmetry.space_group_name_H-M   'P 1'
#
loop_
_entity.id
_entity.type
_entity.pdbx_description
1 polymer ?
#
loop_
_entity_poly.entity_id
_entity_poly.type
_entity_poly.pdbx_seq_one_letter_code
_entity_poly.pdbx_strand_id
1 'polypeptide(L)'
;YEANIRQEYPQVSRPLLTIGEPDSPQPSTLSKQDVQTLLDGQIAAMIQKGHLRPGYYNSLRGSAELVNYFENPGDTLYTLIAAYPLVSSALQPDLERYIKQHFQMYFANQMAARTGYWRLNPKPYDLNLPDGFGQLQAREAMPLPPEVALDIQQHQPDLWPGVGWPWDYPQHNFYAMWKYAKLFYAGDPVTLQEIYALAKSRLQQPAPDLETLVQKPWVHNGYIAGYFGFLRLQELAGKTQEDGTLRGQVQSELDRLLQLRAADFRKDHPWVENLREYCCTTDLNRRQLNVARNFMNMTPELAAYLRDNAFDVVGQALDEYARVAPYWMAARYEATFGELASDNLYTGSALFQAKALILQEPVDQLLKYIDMPAFETGDLFYIRDLVTVLTDPAPGVRLRVSPSSLAILPGGSATMTVGVEPVGGYSGTVTLKLASPSPDVKLEPATATLPVPGVITVSVQDLADIESSAAERSYELVIEVAGEGVVQTRGVNLRVGRTPATGEGIIWLPLIHTLQRAAPPEPPAAQVTRRLNAPYFDGPIPFDQMGVAWFGKVTLQDNYADTSAAYNGDALTVDVSVFDRRLWVDESAPAAEISAWDGATLYLNLDGNQGSAPGTAAYRFEGQLGDAKAGYQGDGSGWVAASIPFTLTSGWRGDGFNGDQDAKGWRLVFEIPFAGLGLSGPPAPGSVWGMGLAVHDRDDAAGSPIADQTRPEALDTQQPQSWAQLHFGMPPYTPPNIPVQGVVTLRQGVNGVVVPDAHVGGHTTCGGAPALFFDTWGENNYAGYSQINIQNQTDIADWPCFSKYYVTFPLDSLPAGKTVISSTLTMYMFGNAGQNLQPDWAPGEPEPSWVQAITVAEEWDEATITWNNAPLPVENITAAWVNPMEPTDPTVPYTWDVSLAVAQAHAAGQPLRLVFYTSPAAYHSGKYFWSSDADEAVRPQLQIAWGG
;
A
#
# COMPACT_ATOMS: atom_id res chain seq x y z
N TYR A 1 -23.87 4.72 -33.44
CA TYR A 1 -23.24 5.86 -32.72
C TYR A 1 -22.58 6.84 -33.68
N GLU A 2 -21.49 6.47 -34.38
CA GLU A 2 -20.82 7.38 -35.34
C GLU A 2 -21.73 7.93 -36.45
N ALA A 3 -22.67 7.13 -36.97
CA ALA A 3 -23.61 7.57 -37.99
C ALA A 3 -24.54 8.70 -37.49
N ASN A 4 -24.93 8.69 -36.21
CA ASN A 4 -25.78 9.74 -35.62
C ASN A 4 -24.97 11.02 -35.38
N ILE A 5 -23.73 10.91 -34.89
CA ILE A 5 -22.83 12.07 -34.72
C ILE A 5 -22.55 12.75 -36.07
N ARG A 6 -22.36 11.98 -37.16
CA ARG A 6 -22.16 12.55 -38.50
C ARG A 6 -23.42 13.19 -39.08
N GLN A 7 -24.59 12.75 -38.64
CA GLN A 7 -25.87 13.34 -39.05
C GLN A 7 -26.13 14.68 -38.34
N GLU A 8 -25.70 14.82 -37.07
CA GLU A 8 -25.80 16.08 -36.32
C GLU A 8 -24.64 17.06 -36.61
N TYR A 9 -23.43 16.57 -36.88
CA TYR A 9 -22.22 17.39 -37.04
C TYR A 9 -21.41 17.01 -38.30
N PRO A 10 -21.84 17.42 -39.50
CA PRO A 10 -21.22 17.01 -40.76
C PRO A 10 -19.78 17.53 -40.97
N GLN A 11 -19.34 18.49 -40.16
CA GLN A 11 -17.96 19.01 -40.13
C GLN A 11 -16.95 18.11 -39.38
N VAL A 12 -17.39 17.07 -38.69
CA VAL A 12 -16.49 16.14 -37.98
C VAL A 12 -15.92 15.13 -38.98
N SER A 13 -14.68 15.34 -39.43
CA SER A 13 -13.91 14.32 -40.17
C SER A 13 -13.54 13.15 -39.25
N ARG A 14 -13.20 11.99 -39.83
CA ARG A 14 -12.72 10.78 -39.12
C ARG A 14 -11.73 11.13 -38.00
N PRO A 15 -11.61 10.29 -36.94
CA PRO A 15 -10.53 10.42 -35.97
C PRO A 15 -9.20 10.62 -36.69
N LEU A 16 -8.38 11.58 -36.25
CA LEU A 16 -7.05 11.88 -36.81
C LEU A 16 -6.10 10.66 -36.73
N LEU A 17 -6.45 9.65 -35.95
CA LEU A 17 -5.69 8.43 -35.72
C LEU A 17 -6.55 7.23 -36.13
N THR A 18 -6.03 6.43 -37.07
CA THR A 18 -6.55 5.11 -37.40
C THR A 18 -5.83 4.06 -36.57
N ILE A 19 -6.59 3.23 -35.85
CA ILE A 19 -6.06 2.05 -35.15
C ILE A 19 -5.51 1.09 -36.22
N GLY A 20 -4.23 0.70 -36.08
CA GLY A 20 -3.65 -0.36 -36.91
C GLY A 20 -4.30 -1.70 -36.60
N GLU A 21 -4.46 -2.57 -37.60
CA GLU A 21 -5.04 -3.90 -37.36
C GLU A 21 -4.17 -4.72 -36.39
N PRO A 22 -4.79 -5.47 -35.45
CA PRO A 22 -4.08 -6.25 -34.44
C PRO A 22 -3.55 -7.55 -35.05
N ASP A 23 -2.60 -7.45 -35.98
CA ASP A 23 -1.93 -8.60 -36.58
C ASP A 23 -0.53 -8.74 -35.98
N SER A 24 -0.45 -9.30 -34.77
CA SER A 24 0.70 -10.11 -34.33
C SER A 24 0.38 -10.85 -33.03
N PRO A 25 0.52 -12.19 -32.98
CA PRO A 25 0.49 -12.91 -31.71
C PRO A 25 1.65 -12.43 -30.83
N GLN A 26 1.34 -11.98 -29.60
CA GLN A 26 2.35 -11.59 -28.62
C GLN A 26 3.22 -12.81 -28.28
N PRO A 27 4.55 -12.75 -28.49
CA PRO A 27 5.42 -13.87 -28.18
C PRO A 27 5.45 -14.12 -26.67
N SER A 28 5.36 -15.40 -26.31
CA SER A 28 5.72 -15.89 -24.98
C SER A 28 7.20 -15.59 -24.73
N THR A 29 7.49 -14.66 -23.80
CA THR A 29 8.80 -14.24 -23.27
C THR A 29 9.80 -13.62 -24.28
N LEU A 30 10.15 -12.34 -24.09
CA LEU A 30 11.22 -11.65 -24.83
C LEU A 30 12.60 -12.26 -24.57
N SER A 31 13.46 -12.31 -25.59
CA SER A 31 14.89 -12.67 -25.48
C SER A 31 15.81 -11.44 -25.57
N LYS A 32 17.09 -11.58 -25.17
CA LYS A 32 18.11 -10.53 -25.40
C LYS A 32 18.23 -10.14 -26.88
N GLN A 33 18.02 -11.08 -27.80
CA GLN A 33 18.08 -10.81 -29.24
C GLN A 33 16.87 -9.97 -29.71
N ASP A 34 15.69 -10.17 -29.12
CA ASP A 34 14.52 -9.35 -29.38
C ASP A 34 14.73 -7.93 -28.86
N VAL A 35 15.27 -7.80 -27.64
CA VAL A 35 15.66 -6.51 -27.05
C VAL A 35 16.69 -5.77 -27.90
N GLN A 36 17.68 -6.47 -28.46
CA GLN A 36 18.64 -5.89 -29.41
C GLN A 36 17.94 -5.33 -30.65
N THR A 37 16.96 -6.07 -31.18
CA THR A 37 16.18 -5.65 -32.35
C THR A 37 15.32 -4.43 -32.04
N LEU A 38 14.72 -4.38 -30.85
CA LEU A 38 13.97 -3.23 -30.35
C LEU A 38 14.87 -2.00 -30.20
N LEU A 39 16.06 -2.16 -29.63
CA LEU A 39 17.03 -1.06 -29.46
C LEU A 39 17.46 -0.49 -30.82
N ASP A 40 17.85 -1.36 -31.75
CA ASP A 40 18.23 -0.96 -33.11
C ASP A 40 17.09 -0.20 -33.81
N GLY A 41 15.84 -0.69 -33.66
CA GLY A 41 14.66 -0.04 -34.21
C GLY A 41 14.42 1.37 -33.64
N GLN A 42 14.51 1.53 -32.31
CA GLN A 42 14.34 2.83 -31.66
C GLN A 42 15.42 3.83 -32.09
N ILE A 43 16.68 3.39 -32.16
CA ILE A 43 17.80 4.25 -32.58
C ILE A 43 17.71 4.61 -34.06
N ALA A 44 17.38 3.66 -34.93
CA ALA A 44 17.17 3.92 -36.35
C ALA A 44 16.05 4.94 -36.58
N ALA A 45 14.93 4.82 -35.86
CA ALA A 45 13.82 5.77 -35.93
C ALA A 45 14.26 7.18 -35.49
N MET A 46 15.03 7.31 -34.40
CA MET A 46 15.57 8.61 -33.97
C MET A 46 16.48 9.24 -35.04
N ILE A 47 17.38 8.46 -35.63
CA ILE A 47 18.30 8.93 -36.68
C ILE A 47 17.52 9.37 -37.93
N GLN A 48 16.56 8.56 -38.36
CA GLN A 48 15.74 8.84 -39.54
C GLN A 48 14.89 10.10 -39.37
N LYS A 49 14.32 10.30 -38.18
CA LYS A 49 13.51 11.47 -37.86
C LYS A 49 14.39 12.72 -37.73
N GLY A 50 15.54 12.61 -37.06
CA GLY A 50 16.47 13.72 -36.80
C GLY A 50 16.46 14.16 -35.33
N HIS A 51 17.06 15.32 -35.02
CA HIS A 51 17.09 15.84 -33.64
C HIS A 51 15.68 16.12 -33.12
N LEU A 52 15.35 15.52 -31.97
CA LEU A 52 14.02 15.56 -31.40
C LEU A 52 13.89 16.70 -30.39
N ARG A 53 12.72 17.37 -30.40
CA ARG A 53 12.34 18.32 -29.35
C ARG A 53 11.95 17.61 -28.04
N PRO A 54 11.75 18.32 -26.92
CA PRO A 54 11.20 17.70 -25.71
C PRO A 54 9.87 16.99 -25.99
N GLY A 55 9.65 15.88 -25.29
CA GLY A 55 8.41 15.12 -25.39
C GLY A 55 7.27 15.89 -24.74
N TYR A 56 6.19 16.12 -25.50
CA TYR A 56 4.98 16.75 -24.97
C TYR A 56 4.06 15.68 -24.38
N TYR A 57 4.06 15.58 -23.05
CA TYR A 57 3.16 14.71 -22.29
C TYR A 57 2.84 15.39 -20.95
N ASN A 58 1.61 15.85 -20.78
CA ASN A 58 1.23 16.70 -19.65
C ASN A 58 0.65 15.86 -18.51
N SER A 59 1.51 15.17 -17.76
CA SER A 59 1.11 14.34 -16.61
C SER A 59 1.55 14.89 -15.25
N LEU A 60 2.51 15.83 -15.21
CA LEU A 60 3.11 16.29 -13.95
C LEU A 60 2.63 17.68 -13.53
N ARG A 61 1.77 17.75 -12.49
CA ARG A 61 1.43 19.02 -11.81
C ARG A 61 2.33 19.29 -10.59
N GLY A 62 2.51 20.55 -10.19
CA GLY A 62 3.20 20.92 -8.94
C GLY A 62 4.73 20.77 -8.91
N SER A 63 5.33 20.20 -9.94
CA SER A 63 6.79 20.10 -10.14
C SER A 63 7.18 20.83 -11.42
N ALA A 64 7.21 22.16 -11.36
CA ALA A 64 7.48 23.01 -12.53
C ALA A 64 8.82 22.68 -13.22
N GLU A 65 9.75 22.07 -12.48
CA GLU A 65 11.05 21.62 -12.94
C GLU A 65 11.04 20.28 -13.73
N LEU A 66 9.93 19.53 -13.73
CA LEU A 66 9.81 18.21 -14.38
C LEU A 66 8.67 18.13 -15.40
N VAL A 67 8.07 19.26 -15.79
CA VAL A 67 6.85 19.29 -16.63
C VAL A 67 7.11 18.73 -18.04
N ASN A 68 8.32 18.91 -18.58
CA ASN A 68 8.68 18.43 -19.91
C ASN A 68 9.60 17.22 -19.84
N TYR A 69 9.31 16.21 -20.66
CA TYR A 69 10.17 15.04 -20.76
C TYR A 69 11.30 15.26 -21.76
N PHE A 70 12.51 14.85 -21.39
CA PHE A 70 13.69 14.87 -22.25
C PHE A 70 14.09 16.28 -22.72
N GLU A 71 13.76 17.32 -21.94
CA GLU A 71 14.19 18.70 -22.21
C GLU A 71 15.66 18.96 -21.87
N ASN A 72 16.24 18.13 -20.99
CA ASN A 72 17.64 18.25 -20.66
C ASN A 72 18.52 17.60 -21.74
N PRO A 73 19.51 18.32 -22.31
CA PRO A 73 20.36 17.76 -23.36
C PRO A 73 21.27 16.62 -22.88
N GLY A 74 21.60 16.56 -21.58
CA GLY A 74 22.39 15.49 -20.95
C GLY A 74 21.71 14.14 -20.97
N ASP A 75 20.39 14.08 -20.79
CA ASP A 75 19.62 12.84 -20.81
C ASP A 75 19.71 12.16 -22.18
N THR A 76 19.52 12.94 -23.25
CA THR A 76 19.67 12.45 -24.63
C THR A 76 21.11 12.02 -24.89
N LEU A 77 22.09 12.86 -24.52
CA LEU A 77 23.49 12.58 -24.75
C LEU A 77 23.91 11.27 -24.07
N TYR A 78 23.59 11.11 -22.79
CA TYR A 78 23.97 9.93 -22.01
C TYR A 78 23.29 8.66 -22.50
N THR A 79 21.98 8.71 -22.79
CA THR A 79 21.21 7.56 -23.26
C THR A 79 21.79 7.02 -24.58
N LEU A 80 22.09 7.91 -25.53
CA LEU A 80 22.64 7.51 -26.83
C LEU A 80 24.09 7.00 -26.74
N ILE A 81 24.91 7.58 -25.86
CA ILE A 81 26.27 7.06 -25.60
C ILE A 81 26.22 5.66 -25.01
N ALA A 82 25.26 5.39 -24.12
CA ALA A 82 25.10 4.07 -23.53
C ALA A 82 24.57 3.03 -24.54
N ALA A 83 23.74 3.46 -25.51
CA ALA A 83 23.27 2.63 -26.62
C ALA A 83 24.34 2.35 -27.70
N TYR A 84 25.27 3.28 -27.92
CA TYR A 84 26.26 3.19 -28.99
C TYR A 84 27.03 1.86 -29.11
N PRO A 85 27.60 1.30 -28.03
CA PRO A 85 28.32 0.03 -28.14
C PRO A 85 27.40 -1.18 -28.33
N LEU A 86 26.09 -1.02 -28.10
CA LEU A 86 25.11 -2.10 -28.12
C LEU A 86 24.38 -2.18 -29.45
N VAL A 87 24.16 -1.07 -30.16
CA VAL A 87 23.51 -1.11 -31.47
C VAL A 87 24.35 -1.87 -32.51
N SER A 88 23.68 -2.40 -33.54
CA SER A 88 24.38 -3.06 -34.64
C SER A 88 25.45 -2.17 -35.27
N SER A 89 26.54 -2.80 -35.72
CA SER A 89 27.67 -2.11 -36.36
C SER A 89 27.28 -1.27 -37.59
N ALA A 90 26.15 -1.59 -38.23
CA ALA A 90 25.61 -0.81 -39.34
C ALA A 90 25.04 0.55 -38.90
N LEU A 91 24.46 0.64 -37.70
CA LEU A 91 23.88 1.87 -37.14
C LEU A 91 24.92 2.78 -36.46
N GLN A 92 26.03 2.20 -35.97
CA GLN A 92 27.04 2.94 -35.19
C GLN A 92 27.55 4.23 -35.87
N PRO A 93 27.93 4.26 -37.16
CA PRO A 93 28.44 5.48 -37.78
C PRO A 93 27.43 6.64 -37.80
N ASP A 94 26.15 6.33 -38.01
CA ASP A 94 25.09 7.32 -38.06
C ASP A 94 24.70 7.79 -36.65
N LEU A 95 24.69 6.88 -35.67
CA LEU A 95 24.50 7.23 -34.27
C LEU A 95 25.64 8.11 -33.74
N GLU A 96 26.90 7.80 -34.05
CA GLU A 96 28.05 8.64 -33.68
C GLU A 96 27.90 10.06 -34.23
N ARG A 97 27.49 10.19 -35.49
CA ARG A 97 27.23 11.50 -36.11
C ARG A 97 26.14 12.25 -35.37
N TYR A 98 25.03 11.59 -35.05
CA TYR A 98 23.93 12.17 -34.30
C TYR A 98 24.38 12.67 -32.92
N ILE A 99 25.13 11.85 -32.18
CA ILE A 99 25.65 12.18 -30.84
C ILE A 99 26.60 13.38 -30.90
N LYS A 100 27.55 13.39 -31.85
CA LYS A 100 28.50 14.51 -32.01
C LYS A 100 27.79 15.81 -32.38
N GLN A 101 26.76 15.76 -33.24
CA GLN A 101 25.94 16.92 -33.57
C GLN A 101 25.15 17.43 -32.36
N HIS A 102 24.57 16.52 -31.57
CA HIS A 102 23.87 16.88 -30.32
C HIS A 102 24.81 17.55 -29.31
N PHE A 103 26.02 17.02 -29.14
CA PHE A 103 27.05 17.63 -28.29
C PHE A 103 27.41 19.04 -28.76
N GLN A 104 27.63 19.23 -30.06
CA GLN A 104 27.93 20.54 -30.63
C GLN A 104 26.80 21.54 -30.35
N MET A 105 25.55 21.14 -30.58
CA MET A 105 24.37 22.00 -30.47
C MET A 105 24.13 22.53 -29.06
N TYR A 106 24.27 21.67 -28.05
CA TYR A 106 23.85 22.00 -26.68
C TYR A 106 25.00 22.20 -25.71
N PHE A 107 26.19 21.62 -25.93
CA PHE A 107 27.31 21.71 -24.99
C PHE A 107 28.39 22.65 -25.52
N ALA A 108 29.00 22.32 -26.65
CA ALA A 108 30.18 23.02 -27.15
C ALA A 108 29.95 24.52 -27.41
N ASN A 109 28.78 24.88 -27.95
CA ASN A 109 28.52 26.27 -28.36
C ASN A 109 28.05 27.18 -27.24
N GLN A 110 27.31 26.65 -26.26
CA GLN A 110 26.57 27.51 -25.32
C GLN A 110 26.38 26.93 -23.91
N MET A 111 26.64 25.64 -23.68
CA MET A 111 26.29 24.95 -22.43
C MET A 111 24.81 25.20 -22.06
N ALA A 112 23.90 24.84 -22.97
CA ALA A 112 22.46 24.92 -22.78
C ALA A 112 22.02 24.01 -21.64
N ALA A 113 21.15 24.54 -20.79
CA ALA A 113 20.48 23.79 -19.73
C ALA A 113 19.24 23.05 -20.26
N ARG A 114 18.60 23.58 -21.32
CA ARG A 114 17.41 23.01 -21.95
C ARG A 114 17.51 23.02 -23.47
N THR A 115 16.96 22.00 -24.12
CA THR A 115 16.99 21.83 -25.58
C THR A 115 16.05 22.77 -26.33
N GLY A 116 14.92 23.16 -25.71
CA GLY A 116 13.90 24.00 -26.34
C GLY A 116 13.07 23.25 -27.41
N TYR A 117 11.97 23.86 -27.86
CA TYR A 117 11.05 23.26 -28.84
C TYR A 117 11.30 23.71 -30.30
N TRP A 118 12.17 24.69 -30.53
CA TRP A 118 12.45 25.24 -31.86
C TRP A 118 13.87 25.78 -32.05
N ARG A 119 14.31 25.85 -33.32
CA ARG A 119 15.61 26.40 -33.73
C ARG A 119 15.60 27.94 -33.78
N LEU A 120 16.74 28.57 -33.52
CA LEU A 120 17.02 29.99 -33.81
C LEU A 120 16.40 30.50 -35.13
N ASN A 121 15.54 31.52 -35.05
CA ASN A 121 15.41 32.55 -36.08
C ASN A 121 16.52 33.58 -35.78
N PRO A 122 17.39 33.97 -36.74
CA PRO A 122 18.57 34.76 -36.43
C PRO A 122 18.17 36.16 -35.96
N LYS A 123 18.34 36.44 -34.66
CA LYS A 123 18.57 37.82 -34.21
C LYS A 123 20.09 38.08 -34.23
N PRO A 124 20.52 39.33 -34.50
CA PRO A 124 21.77 39.61 -35.24
C PRO A 124 23.07 39.44 -34.45
N TYR A 125 23.04 38.85 -33.26
CA TYR A 125 24.21 38.78 -32.39
C TYR A 125 24.40 37.36 -31.88
N ASP A 126 25.32 36.68 -32.57
CA ASP A 126 26.14 35.56 -32.12
C ASP A 126 25.47 34.18 -31.95
N LEU A 127 25.68 33.29 -32.92
CA LEU A 127 26.50 32.07 -32.78
C LEU A 127 26.52 31.33 -34.14
N ASN A 128 27.73 31.11 -34.67
CA ASN A 128 28.00 30.37 -35.91
C ASN A 128 27.59 28.89 -35.78
N LEU A 129 26.31 28.57 -35.90
CA LEU A 129 25.84 27.21 -36.13
C LEU A 129 25.94 26.91 -37.64
N PRO A 130 26.56 25.80 -38.06
CA PRO A 130 26.62 25.43 -39.47
C PRO A 130 25.22 25.40 -40.11
N ASP A 131 25.10 25.95 -41.32
CA ASP A 131 23.88 25.88 -42.11
C ASP A 131 23.55 24.41 -42.43
N GLY A 132 22.34 23.96 -42.08
CA GLY A 132 21.86 22.60 -42.36
C GLY A 132 21.10 21.88 -41.23
N PHE A 133 21.04 22.44 -40.02
CA PHE A 133 20.25 21.85 -38.94
C PHE A 133 18.77 22.22 -39.11
N GLY A 134 17.94 21.23 -39.46
CA GLY A 134 16.50 21.39 -39.69
C GLY A 134 15.70 21.72 -38.42
N GLN A 135 14.39 21.90 -38.60
CA GLN A 135 13.39 21.98 -37.54
C GLN A 135 13.49 20.75 -36.62
N LEU A 136 13.48 20.95 -35.29
CA LEU A 136 13.42 19.84 -34.33
C LEU A 136 12.13 19.04 -34.54
N GLN A 137 12.23 17.72 -34.49
CA GLN A 137 11.09 16.83 -34.77
C GLN A 137 10.37 16.41 -33.49
N ALA A 138 9.06 16.19 -33.62
CA ALA A 138 8.21 15.72 -32.52
C ALA A 138 8.55 14.28 -32.10
N ARG A 139 8.43 13.97 -30.80
CA ARG A 139 8.52 12.61 -30.27
C ARG A 139 7.17 11.91 -30.29
N GLU A 140 6.12 12.70 -30.08
CA GLU A 140 4.73 12.31 -30.06
C GLU A 140 4.11 12.24 -31.47
N ALA A 141 3.15 11.33 -31.63
CA ALA A 141 2.34 11.18 -32.85
C ALA A 141 1.12 12.11 -32.89
N MET A 142 0.85 12.85 -31.80
CA MET A 142 -0.33 13.72 -31.70
C MET A 142 -0.14 14.98 -32.56
N PRO A 143 -1.10 15.29 -33.45
CA PRO A 143 -1.08 16.57 -34.15
C PRO A 143 -1.33 17.70 -33.15
N LEU A 144 -0.41 18.67 -33.12
CA LEU A 144 -0.58 19.86 -32.29
C LEU A 144 -1.57 20.84 -32.93
N PRO A 145 -2.43 21.51 -32.14
CA PRO A 145 -3.23 22.62 -32.63
C PRO A 145 -2.34 23.68 -33.33
N PRO A 146 -2.77 24.29 -34.45
CA PRO A 146 -1.94 25.23 -35.20
C PRO A 146 -1.34 26.36 -34.37
N GLU A 147 -2.09 26.88 -33.39
CA GLU A 147 -1.65 27.92 -32.46
C GLU A 147 -0.54 27.44 -31.52
N VAL A 148 -0.63 26.20 -31.02
CA VAL A 148 0.41 25.56 -30.20
C VAL A 148 1.63 25.26 -31.05
N ALA A 149 1.43 24.78 -32.28
CA ALA A 149 2.49 24.52 -33.24
C ALA A 149 3.22 25.81 -33.68
N LEU A 150 2.58 26.98 -33.62
CA LEU A 150 3.20 28.28 -33.86
C LEU A 150 3.92 28.83 -32.61
N ASP A 151 3.36 28.64 -31.42
CA ASP A 151 3.95 29.09 -30.15
C ASP A 151 5.22 28.30 -29.78
N ILE A 152 5.21 26.98 -30.01
CA ILE A 152 6.38 26.11 -29.86
C ILE A 152 7.57 26.63 -30.69
N GLN A 153 7.33 27.32 -31.82
CA GLN A 153 8.39 27.93 -32.64
C GLN A 153 9.10 29.10 -31.95
N GLN A 154 8.60 29.58 -30.82
CA GLN A 154 9.21 30.69 -30.08
C GLN A 154 10.14 30.21 -28.96
N HIS A 155 10.15 28.91 -28.66
CA HIS A 155 10.86 28.33 -27.52
C HIS A 155 12.22 27.75 -27.94
N GLN A 156 13.28 28.57 -27.89
CA GLN A 156 14.65 28.20 -28.26
C GLN A 156 15.39 27.43 -27.16
N PRO A 157 16.55 26.79 -27.46
CA PRO A 157 17.44 26.28 -26.42
C PRO A 157 17.77 27.39 -25.41
N ASP A 158 17.83 27.04 -24.13
CA ASP A 158 17.97 28.01 -23.04
C ASP A 158 19.17 27.66 -22.14
N LEU A 159 19.89 28.70 -21.71
CA LEU A 159 20.97 28.59 -20.72
C LEU A 159 20.44 28.46 -19.29
N TRP A 160 19.18 28.87 -19.08
CA TRP A 160 18.50 28.77 -17.80
C TRP A 160 17.73 27.45 -17.69
N PRO A 161 17.87 26.71 -16.57
CA PRO A 161 17.26 25.39 -16.39
C PRO A 161 15.75 25.41 -16.13
N GLY A 162 15.13 26.57 -15.92
CA GLY A 162 13.72 26.67 -15.56
C GLY A 162 13.49 26.93 -14.07
N VAL A 163 12.24 27.18 -13.70
CA VAL A 163 11.82 27.37 -12.31
C VAL A 163 11.89 26.04 -11.54
N GLY A 164 12.12 26.09 -10.22
CA GLY A 164 12.04 24.93 -9.33
C GLY A 164 13.34 24.14 -9.17
N TRP A 165 14.36 24.41 -10.00
CA TRP A 165 15.69 23.82 -9.87
C TRP A 165 16.59 24.62 -8.90
N PRO A 166 17.38 23.95 -8.03
CA PRO A 166 18.32 24.60 -7.13
C PRO A 166 19.74 24.74 -7.73
N TRP A 167 19.87 24.50 -9.04
CA TRP A 167 21.12 24.66 -9.78
C TRP A 167 20.98 25.71 -10.88
N ASP A 168 22.07 26.39 -11.20
CA ASP A 168 22.14 27.32 -12.35
C ASP A 168 22.41 26.58 -13.67
N TYR A 169 22.93 25.36 -13.58
CA TYR A 169 23.13 24.45 -14.71
C TYR A 169 22.92 23.00 -14.22
N PRO A 170 22.21 22.13 -14.95
CA PRO A 170 21.97 20.77 -14.49
C PRO A 170 23.28 19.99 -14.33
N GLN A 171 23.67 19.72 -13.09
CA GLN A 171 25.02 19.22 -12.79
C GLN A 171 25.27 17.81 -13.36
N HIS A 172 24.23 16.98 -13.47
CA HIS A 172 24.33 15.63 -14.06
C HIS A 172 24.79 15.64 -15.53
N ASN A 173 24.73 16.78 -16.22
CA ASN A 173 25.28 16.94 -17.57
C ASN A 173 26.78 16.63 -17.64
N PHE A 174 27.54 16.88 -16.59
CA PHE A 174 28.96 16.53 -16.56
C PHE A 174 29.21 15.03 -16.63
N TYR A 175 28.26 14.23 -16.16
CA TYR A 175 28.31 12.77 -16.31
C TYR A 175 28.15 12.37 -17.78
N ALA A 176 27.20 12.97 -18.50
CA ALA A 176 27.02 12.75 -19.93
C ALA A 176 28.26 13.22 -20.73
N MET A 177 28.79 14.41 -20.42
CA MET A 177 30.02 14.94 -21.03
C MET A 177 31.22 14.04 -20.77
N TRP A 178 31.35 13.48 -19.57
CA TRP A 178 32.40 12.51 -19.24
C TRP A 178 32.31 11.28 -20.13
N LYS A 179 31.13 10.66 -20.22
CA LYS A 179 30.96 9.46 -21.03
C LYS A 179 31.20 9.76 -22.52
N TYR A 180 30.82 10.95 -22.99
CA TYR A 180 31.08 11.42 -24.35
C TYR A 180 32.58 11.55 -24.64
N ALA A 181 33.28 12.29 -23.77
CA ALA A 181 34.72 12.51 -23.87
C ALA A 181 35.49 11.18 -23.83
N LYS A 182 35.10 10.28 -22.92
CA LYS A 182 35.69 8.95 -22.81
C LYS A 182 35.48 8.11 -24.05
N LEU A 183 34.29 8.14 -24.65
CA LEU A 183 33.96 7.29 -25.80
C LEU A 183 34.68 7.75 -27.07
N PHE A 184 34.66 9.05 -27.37
CA PHE A 184 35.11 9.55 -28.68
C PHE A 184 36.48 10.24 -28.67
N TYR A 185 36.98 10.66 -27.51
CA TYR A 185 38.16 11.54 -27.40
C TYR A 185 39.20 11.11 -26.37
N ALA A 186 39.15 9.88 -25.84
CA ALA A 186 40.10 9.41 -24.83
C ALA A 186 41.60 9.56 -25.22
N GLY A 187 41.90 9.62 -26.52
CA GLY A 187 43.25 9.84 -27.06
C GLY A 187 43.54 11.26 -27.55
N ASP A 188 42.66 12.23 -27.31
CA ASP A 188 42.78 13.62 -27.79
C ASP A 188 42.85 14.62 -26.62
N PRO A 189 44.05 14.91 -26.09
CA PRO A 189 44.22 15.77 -24.93
C PRO A 189 43.69 17.20 -25.11
N VAL A 190 43.70 17.73 -26.34
CA VAL A 190 43.25 19.10 -26.61
C VAL A 190 41.74 19.17 -26.42
N THR A 191 41.00 18.30 -27.13
CA THR A 191 39.55 18.24 -27.01
C THR A 191 39.11 17.87 -25.58
N LEU A 192 39.82 16.97 -24.90
CA LEU A 192 39.53 16.63 -23.50
C LEU A 192 39.67 17.84 -22.56
N GLN A 193 40.69 18.68 -22.76
CA GLN A 193 40.88 19.90 -21.98
C GLN A 193 39.80 20.95 -22.29
N GLU A 194 39.35 21.07 -23.54
CA GLU A 194 38.25 21.95 -23.92
C GLU A 194 36.93 21.51 -23.26
N ILE A 195 36.59 20.23 -23.33
CA ILE A 195 35.38 19.68 -22.69
C ILE A 195 35.43 19.86 -21.17
N TYR A 196 36.58 19.63 -20.55
CA TYR A 196 36.77 19.88 -19.12
C TYR A 196 36.62 21.37 -18.76
N ALA A 197 37.16 22.28 -19.57
CA ALA A 197 37.00 23.72 -19.36
C ALA A 197 35.52 24.15 -19.44
N LEU A 198 34.75 23.58 -20.38
CA LEU A 198 33.30 23.79 -20.44
C LEU A 198 32.60 23.31 -19.17
N ALA A 199 32.89 22.10 -18.69
CA ALA A 199 32.30 21.57 -17.46
C ALA A 199 32.67 22.45 -16.24
N LYS A 200 33.94 22.85 -16.12
CA LYS A 200 34.44 23.73 -15.05
C LYS A 200 33.74 25.09 -15.05
N SER A 201 33.37 25.63 -16.21
CA SER A 201 32.68 26.92 -16.31
C SER A 201 31.26 26.93 -15.72
N ARG A 202 30.66 25.74 -15.50
CA ARG A 202 29.27 25.59 -15.02
C ARG A 202 29.16 24.77 -13.72
N LEU A 203 30.30 24.40 -13.12
CA LEU A 203 30.32 23.61 -11.88
C LEU A 203 29.77 24.43 -10.72
N GLN A 204 28.78 23.87 -10.02
CA GLN A 204 28.21 24.44 -8.80
C GLN A 204 28.62 23.58 -7.60
N GLN A 205 29.33 24.19 -6.65
CA GLN A 205 29.78 23.56 -5.40
C GLN A 205 29.85 24.66 -4.31
N PRO A 206 29.35 24.41 -3.08
CA PRO A 206 28.74 23.16 -2.60
C PRO A 206 27.35 22.88 -3.20
N ALA A 207 26.85 21.68 -2.97
CA ALA A 207 25.47 21.33 -3.31
C ALA A 207 24.48 22.08 -2.37
N PRO A 208 23.16 22.08 -2.69
CA PRO A 208 22.13 22.71 -1.87
C PRO A 208 22.07 22.19 -0.43
N ASP A 209 21.32 22.90 0.41
CA ASP A 209 21.09 22.50 1.80
C ASP A 209 20.43 21.12 1.94
N LEU A 210 20.52 20.57 3.16
CA LEU A 210 20.00 19.25 3.49
C LEU A 210 18.50 19.15 3.19
N GLU A 211 17.71 20.16 3.57
CA GLU A 211 16.26 20.16 3.36
C GLU A 211 15.89 19.95 1.89
N THR A 212 16.54 20.69 1.00
CA THR A 212 16.38 20.55 -0.45
C THR A 212 16.74 19.15 -0.93
N LEU A 213 17.85 18.57 -0.43
CA LEU A 213 18.33 17.26 -0.84
C LEU A 213 17.40 16.12 -0.38
N VAL A 214 16.86 16.21 0.85
CA VAL A 214 15.89 15.25 1.39
C VAL A 214 14.56 15.33 0.64
N GLN A 215 14.07 16.54 0.37
CA GLN A 215 12.81 16.73 -0.35
C GLN A 215 12.90 16.31 -1.82
N LYS A 216 14.06 16.52 -2.46
CA LYS A 216 14.28 16.25 -3.88
C LYS A 216 15.45 15.28 -4.10
N PRO A 217 15.28 13.98 -3.81
CA PRO A 217 16.36 13.00 -3.99
C PRO A 217 16.88 12.90 -5.44
N TRP A 218 16.08 13.26 -6.45
CA TRP A 218 16.55 13.34 -7.84
C TRP A 218 17.53 14.50 -8.11
N VAL A 219 17.43 15.59 -7.34
CA VAL A 219 18.44 16.67 -7.33
C VAL A 219 19.71 16.17 -6.67
N HIS A 220 19.59 15.49 -5.53
CA HIS A 220 20.72 14.88 -4.83
C HIS A 220 21.48 13.90 -5.73
N ASN A 221 20.76 12.98 -6.36
CA ASN A 221 21.31 12.06 -7.36
C ASN A 221 21.98 12.82 -8.53
N GLY A 222 21.39 13.93 -8.97
CA GLY A 222 21.94 14.77 -10.04
C GLY A 222 23.28 15.45 -9.69
N TYR A 223 23.45 15.93 -8.46
CA TYR A 223 24.74 16.45 -7.98
C TYR A 223 25.80 15.35 -7.86
N ILE A 224 25.43 14.18 -7.33
CA ILE A 224 26.32 13.01 -7.25
C ILE A 224 26.80 12.63 -8.65
N ALA A 225 25.88 12.50 -9.62
CA ALA A 225 26.21 12.23 -11.01
C ALA A 225 27.16 13.29 -11.59
N GLY A 226 26.87 14.57 -11.35
CA GLY A 226 27.67 15.69 -11.81
C GLY A 226 29.10 15.69 -11.27
N TYR A 227 29.28 15.45 -9.98
CA TYR A 227 30.60 15.41 -9.36
C TYR A 227 31.41 14.18 -9.79
N PHE A 228 30.77 13.02 -9.94
CA PHE A 228 31.42 11.88 -10.60
C PHE A 228 31.90 12.25 -12.01
N GLY A 229 31.02 12.81 -12.84
CA GLY A 229 31.36 13.22 -14.20
C GLY A 229 32.50 14.25 -14.26
N PHE A 230 32.44 15.28 -13.41
CA PHE A 230 33.43 16.35 -13.35
C PHE A 230 34.82 15.83 -12.95
N LEU A 231 34.91 15.02 -11.87
CA LEU A 231 36.17 14.47 -11.39
C LEU A 231 36.82 13.54 -12.42
N ARG A 232 36.01 12.76 -13.16
CA ARG A 232 36.50 11.85 -14.21
C ARG A 232 36.88 12.58 -15.49
N LEU A 233 36.18 13.67 -15.84
CA LEU A 233 36.61 14.57 -16.93
C LEU A 233 37.95 15.23 -16.61
N GLN A 234 38.13 15.70 -15.38
CA GLN A 234 39.38 16.29 -14.93
C GLN A 234 40.55 15.30 -15.03
N GLU A 235 40.32 14.04 -14.65
CA GLU A 235 41.28 12.94 -14.81
C GLU A 235 41.65 12.73 -16.28
N LEU A 236 40.65 12.59 -17.16
CA LEU A 236 40.88 12.40 -18.61
C LEU A 236 41.62 13.59 -19.24
N ALA A 237 41.31 14.81 -18.83
CA ALA A 237 41.95 16.03 -19.32
C ALA A 237 43.39 16.23 -18.79
N GLY A 238 43.86 15.38 -17.84
CA GLY A 238 45.17 15.51 -17.23
C GLY A 238 45.30 16.71 -16.29
N LYS A 239 44.19 17.22 -15.73
CA LYS A 239 44.13 18.45 -14.92
C LYS A 239 44.11 18.20 -13.41
N THR A 240 44.38 16.98 -12.95
CA THR A 240 44.30 16.59 -11.53
C THR A 240 45.28 17.34 -10.63
N GLN A 241 46.47 17.69 -11.12
CA GLN A 241 47.44 18.47 -10.36
C GLN A 241 47.17 19.97 -10.43
N GLU A 242 46.91 20.50 -11.63
CA GLU A 242 46.68 21.93 -11.88
C GLU A 242 45.45 22.46 -11.12
N ASP A 243 44.38 21.68 -11.09
CA ASP A 243 43.14 22.00 -10.38
C ASP A 243 42.96 21.16 -9.10
N GLY A 244 44.06 20.77 -8.45
CA GLY A 244 44.07 19.86 -7.30
C GLY A 244 43.26 20.35 -6.09
N THR A 245 43.21 21.67 -5.85
CA THR A 245 42.39 22.24 -4.75
C THR A 245 40.90 22.07 -5.03
N LEU A 246 40.44 22.43 -6.23
CA LEU A 246 39.06 22.26 -6.65
C LEU A 246 38.67 20.78 -6.65
N ARG A 247 39.57 19.90 -7.10
CA ARG A 247 39.39 18.44 -7.03
C ARG A 247 39.11 17.97 -5.61
N GLY A 248 39.91 18.42 -4.64
CA GLY A 248 39.72 18.07 -3.23
C GLY A 248 38.38 18.53 -2.67
N GLN A 249 37.93 19.74 -3.04
CA GLN A 249 36.62 20.28 -2.65
C GLN A 249 35.47 19.46 -3.23
N VAL A 250 35.52 19.16 -4.52
CA VAL A 250 34.47 18.37 -5.21
C VAL A 250 34.45 16.92 -4.70
N GLN A 251 35.61 16.30 -4.47
CA GLN A 251 35.68 14.94 -3.91
C GLN A 251 35.09 14.90 -2.50
N SER A 252 35.45 15.84 -1.64
CA SER A 252 34.93 15.89 -0.27
C SER A 252 33.40 16.08 -0.26
N GLU A 253 32.89 16.91 -1.16
CA GLU A 253 31.44 17.10 -1.30
C GLU A 253 30.75 15.87 -1.88
N LEU A 254 31.35 15.19 -2.86
CA LEU A 254 30.83 13.91 -3.38
C LEU A 254 30.75 12.85 -2.27
N ASP A 255 31.80 12.71 -1.46
CA ASP A 255 31.84 11.76 -0.35
C ASP A 255 30.76 12.08 0.69
N ARG A 256 30.58 13.38 1.02
CA ARG A 256 29.50 13.85 1.89
C ARG A 256 28.12 13.50 1.33
N LEU A 257 27.89 13.75 0.04
CA LEU A 257 26.61 13.49 -0.61
C LEU A 257 26.30 11.98 -0.70
N LEU A 258 27.29 11.14 -0.96
CA LEU A 258 27.12 9.68 -0.98
C LEU A 258 26.70 9.17 0.39
N GLN A 259 27.44 9.53 1.45
CA GLN A 259 27.11 9.15 2.82
C GLN A 259 25.71 9.61 3.22
N LEU A 260 25.38 10.86 2.91
CA LEU A 260 24.05 11.41 3.19
C LEU A 260 22.95 10.64 2.45
N ARG A 261 23.17 10.28 1.18
CA ARG A 261 22.16 9.62 0.35
C ARG A 261 21.78 8.24 0.90
N ALA A 262 22.75 7.48 1.41
CA ALA A 262 22.51 6.18 2.04
C ALA A 262 21.88 6.32 3.43
N ALA A 263 22.41 7.22 4.27
CA ALA A 263 21.93 7.42 5.64
C ALA A 263 20.48 7.96 5.71
N ASP A 264 20.13 8.83 4.76
CA ASP A 264 18.80 9.47 4.69
C ASP A 264 17.89 8.86 3.61
N PHE A 265 18.18 7.64 3.15
CA PHE A 265 17.23 6.96 2.27
C PHE A 265 15.91 6.72 3.04
N ARG A 266 14.79 7.22 2.47
CA ARG A 266 13.44 7.02 2.99
C ARG A 266 12.55 6.48 1.89
N LYS A 267 11.82 5.40 2.21
CA LYS A 267 10.76 4.89 1.34
C LYS A 267 9.57 5.87 1.31
N ASP A 268 9.27 6.48 2.46
CA ASP A 268 8.15 7.42 2.64
C ASP A 268 8.50 8.84 2.17
N HIS A 269 7.52 9.56 1.65
CA HIS A 269 7.73 10.91 1.11
C HIS A 269 7.67 12.01 2.18
N PRO A 270 8.43 13.11 2.03
CA PRO A 270 8.45 14.21 3.01
C PRO A 270 7.28 15.18 2.84
N TRP A 271 6.49 15.06 1.77
CA TRP A 271 5.32 15.91 1.51
C TRP A 271 4.08 15.43 2.28
N VAL A 272 4.07 15.62 3.60
CA VAL A 272 3.02 15.16 4.53
C VAL A 272 2.15 16.29 5.11
N GLU A 273 2.14 17.48 4.50
CA GLU A 273 1.32 18.60 4.99
C GLU A 273 -0.19 18.31 4.95
N ASN A 274 -0.90 18.93 5.90
CA ASN A 274 -2.34 18.83 6.16
C ASN A 274 -3.18 18.70 4.87
N LEU A 275 -3.73 17.50 4.63
CA LEU A 275 -4.78 17.25 3.62
C LEU A 275 -6.09 18.04 3.88
N ARG A 276 -6.11 18.85 4.97
CA ARG A 276 -7.24 19.68 5.40
C ARG A 276 -7.36 21.00 4.62
N GLU A 277 -6.33 21.40 3.86
CA GLU A 277 -6.30 22.69 3.17
C GLU A 277 -6.04 22.49 1.66
N TYR A 278 -7.13 22.51 0.90
CA TYR A 278 -7.21 22.65 -0.56
C TYR A 278 -6.65 21.53 -1.45
N CYS A 279 -7.53 21.02 -2.32
CA CYS A 279 -7.12 20.47 -3.60
C CYS A 279 -6.14 21.45 -4.28
N CYS A 280 -5.07 20.92 -4.87
CA CYS A 280 -4.09 21.66 -5.67
C CYS A 280 -2.90 22.34 -4.96
N THR A 281 -2.46 21.94 -3.76
CA THR A 281 -1.13 22.36 -3.27
C THR A 281 0.01 21.73 -4.08
N THR A 282 1.17 22.40 -4.17
CA THR A 282 2.34 21.87 -4.91
C THR A 282 2.84 20.56 -4.31
N ASP A 283 2.71 20.39 -3.01
CA ASP A 283 3.25 19.24 -2.28
C ASP A 283 2.37 17.99 -2.41
N LEU A 284 1.05 18.15 -2.48
CA LEU A 284 0.14 17.04 -2.82
C LEU A 284 0.45 16.49 -4.22
N ASN A 285 0.63 17.37 -5.21
CA ASN A 285 0.93 16.94 -6.57
C ASN A 285 2.32 16.29 -6.70
N ARG A 286 3.30 16.66 -5.87
CA ARG A 286 4.63 16.01 -5.86
C ARG A 286 4.58 14.54 -5.45
N ARG A 287 3.52 14.10 -4.75
CA ARG A 287 3.33 12.68 -4.38
C ARG A 287 3.17 11.74 -5.58
N GLN A 288 2.88 12.23 -6.79
CA GLN A 288 2.98 11.42 -8.01
C GLN A 288 4.39 10.83 -8.24
N LEU A 289 5.43 11.43 -7.64
CA LEU A 289 6.81 10.96 -7.73
C LEU A 289 7.18 9.96 -6.61
N ASN A 290 6.24 9.55 -5.75
CA ASN A 290 6.53 8.77 -4.54
C ASN A 290 7.45 7.56 -4.79
N VAL A 291 7.17 6.81 -5.86
CA VAL A 291 7.91 5.60 -6.22
C VAL A 291 9.13 5.89 -7.11
N ALA A 292 9.10 6.96 -7.92
CA ALA A 292 10.14 7.27 -8.90
C ALA A 292 11.30 8.10 -8.32
N ARG A 293 10.98 9.05 -7.43
CA ARG A 293 11.88 10.14 -6.96
C ARG A 293 13.24 9.69 -6.47
N ASN A 294 13.31 8.52 -5.83
CA ASN A 294 14.52 7.99 -5.21
C ASN A 294 15.56 7.57 -6.26
N PHE A 295 15.12 7.23 -7.48
CA PHE A 295 15.95 6.59 -8.50
C PHE A 295 16.07 7.41 -9.79
N MET A 296 15.36 8.53 -9.92
CA MET A 296 15.60 9.52 -10.97
C MET A 296 17.04 10.07 -10.89
N ASN A 297 17.67 10.33 -12.05
CA ASN A 297 19.07 10.75 -12.18
C ASN A 297 20.11 9.79 -11.56
N MET A 298 19.73 8.55 -11.22
CA MET A 298 20.65 7.59 -10.63
C MET A 298 21.65 7.06 -11.68
N THR A 299 22.95 7.15 -11.37
CA THR A 299 24.01 6.55 -12.18
C THR A 299 24.35 5.14 -11.69
N PRO A 300 24.99 4.29 -12.52
CA PRO A 300 25.50 2.99 -12.08
C PRO A 300 26.41 3.06 -10.85
N GLU A 301 27.23 4.11 -10.73
CA GLU A 301 28.12 4.33 -9.58
C GLU A 301 27.32 4.63 -8.30
N LEU A 302 26.25 5.44 -8.38
CA LEU A 302 25.36 5.68 -7.24
C LEU A 302 24.55 4.43 -6.87
N ALA A 303 24.05 3.68 -7.87
CA ALA A 303 23.34 2.44 -7.63
C ALA A 303 24.23 1.40 -6.93
N ALA A 304 25.51 1.30 -7.33
CA ALA A 304 26.49 0.46 -6.64
C ALA A 304 26.69 0.91 -5.19
N TYR A 305 26.84 2.22 -4.95
CA TYR A 305 26.97 2.75 -3.59
C TYR A 305 25.75 2.44 -2.72
N LEU A 306 24.52 2.62 -3.25
CA LEU A 306 23.28 2.29 -2.53
C LEU A 306 23.15 0.78 -2.28
N ARG A 307 23.59 -0.06 -3.22
CA ARG A 307 23.65 -1.51 -3.00
C ARG A 307 24.61 -1.88 -1.87
N ASP A 308 25.73 -1.18 -1.76
CA ASP A 308 26.73 -1.50 -0.75
C ASP A 308 26.38 -0.93 0.64
N ASN A 309 25.60 0.16 0.70
CA ASN A 309 25.37 0.92 1.96
C ASN A 309 23.90 1.04 2.39
N ALA A 310 22.93 0.68 1.55
CA ALA A 310 21.49 0.86 1.81
C ALA A 310 20.63 -0.27 1.18
N PHE A 311 21.19 -1.45 0.94
CA PHE A 311 20.51 -2.54 0.22
C PHE A 311 19.15 -2.91 0.83
N ASP A 312 19.13 -3.16 2.13
CA ASP A 312 17.94 -3.70 2.81
C ASP A 312 16.78 -2.69 2.78
N VAL A 313 17.06 -1.39 3.04
CA VAL A 313 16.02 -0.33 2.99
C VAL A 313 15.54 -0.06 1.56
N VAL A 314 16.44 -0.14 0.57
CA VAL A 314 16.04 -0.02 -0.85
C VAL A 314 15.20 -1.22 -1.28
N GLY A 315 15.56 -2.44 -0.85
CA GLY A 315 14.79 -3.65 -1.10
C GLY A 315 13.37 -3.54 -0.54
N GLN A 316 13.24 -3.15 0.73
CA GLN A 316 11.93 -2.90 1.36
C GLN A 316 11.11 -1.84 0.61
N ALA A 317 11.75 -0.75 0.18
CA ALA A 317 11.08 0.28 -0.61
C ALA A 317 10.58 -0.28 -1.95
N LEU A 318 11.39 -1.05 -2.69
CA LEU A 318 11.00 -1.64 -3.97
C LEU A 318 9.89 -2.71 -3.81
N ASP A 319 9.90 -3.48 -2.74
CA ASP A 319 8.84 -4.45 -2.41
C ASP A 319 7.52 -3.75 -2.07
N GLU A 320 7.57 -2.60 -1.39
CA GLU A 320 6.40 -1.76 -1.16
C GLU A 320 5.90 -1.08 -2.44
N TYR A 321 6.81 -0.48 -3.21
CA TYR A 321 6.48 0.19 -4.47
C TYR A 321 5.83 -0.77 -5.48
N ALA A 322 6.26 -2.03 -5.52
CA ALA A 322 5.63 -3.07 -6.33
C ALA A 322 4.18 -3.39 -5.92
N ARG A 323 3.82 -3.18 -4.64
CA ARG A 323 2.45 -3.37 -4.12
C ARG A 323 1.58 -2.13 -4.34
N VAL A 324 2.11 -0.93 -4.11
CA VAL A 324 1.32 0.32 -4.19
C VAL A 324 1.24 0.92 -5.59
N ALA A 325 2.13 0.51 -6.50
CA ALA A 325 2.11 0.90 -7.91
C ALA A 325 2.24 -0.36 -8.80
N PRO A 326 1.26 -1.29 -8.80
CA PRO A 326 1.39 -2.58 -9.48
C PRO A 326 1.54 -2.46 -11.01
N TYR A 327 1.14 -1.33 -11.58
CA TYR A 327 1.27 -1.01 -13.00
C TYR A 327 2.47 -0.09 -13.30
N TRP A 328 3.46 -0.01 -12.41
CA TRP A 328 4.61 0.89 -12.56
C TRP A 328 5.37 0.74 -13.89
N MET A 329 5.31 -0.45 -14.51
CA MET A 329 5.95 -0.75 -15.80
C MET A 329 5.14 -0.30 -17.01
N ALA A 330 3.85 0.00 -16.86
CA ALA A 330 2.96 0.33 -17.98
C ALA A 330 3.23 1.76 -18.46
N ALA A 331 3.59 1.90 -19.74
CA ALA A 331 3.75 3.23 -20.34
C ALA A 331 2.40 3.95 -20.42
N ARG A 332 2.38 5.25 -20.04
CA ARG A 332 1.17 6.11 -20.05
C ARG A 332 0.00 5.54 -19.26
N TYR A 333 0.28 4.92 -18.12
CA TYR A 333 -0.76 4.40 -17.25
C TYR A 333 -1.74 5.52 -16.85
N GLU A 334 -3.03 5.37 -17.18
CA GLU A 334 -4.08 6.38 -16.98
C GLU A 334 -4.66 6.36 -15.55
N ALA A 335 -3.78 6.25 -14.56
CA ALA A 335 -4.10 6.48 -13.16
C ALA A 335 -2.83 6.90 -12.40
N THR A 336 -2.97 7.87 -11.50
CA THR A 336 -1.89 8.29 -10.60
C THR A 336 -2.47 8.90 -9.33
N PHE A 337 -1.63 9.52 -8.51
CA PHE A 337 -2.01 10.09 -7.23
C PHE A 337 -2.84 11.39 -7.37
N GLY A 338 -3.99 11.50 -6.68
CA GLY A 338 -4.81 12.71 -6.60
C GLY A 338 -5.77 12.91 -7.79
N GLU A 339 -6.08 14.18 -8.12
CA GLU A 339 -6.97 14.55 -9.25
C GLU A 339 -6.27 14.47 -10.63
N LEU A 340 -5.21 13.67 -10.76
CA LEU A 340 -4.39 13.57 -11.95
C LEU A 340 -4.81 12.35 -12.78
N ALA A 341 -4.89 12.54 -14.10
CA ALA A 341 -5.47 11.54 -15.01
C ALA A 341 -4.47 10.49 -15.51
N SER A 342 -3.16 10.76 -15.49
CA SER A 342 -2.15 9.84 -16.04
C SER A 342 -0.85 9.90 -15.23
N ASP A 343 -0.17 8.77 -15.08
CA ASP A 343 1.09 8.69 -14.36
C ASP A 343 2.22 9.42 -15.10
N ASN A 344 3.23 9.79 -14.32
CA ASN A 344 4.45 10.33 -14.84
C ASN A 344 5.29 9.25 -15.55
N LEU A 345 6.08 9.66 -16.55
CA LEU A 345 6.89 8.70 -17.31
C LEU A 345 8.21 8.31 -16.61
N TYR A 346 8.53 8.91 -15.46
CA TYR A 346 9.75 8.56 -14.71
C TYR A 346 9.60 7.22 -13.97
N THR A 347 8.38 6.87 -13.51
CA THR A 347 8.10 5.68 -12.70
C THR A 347 8.69 4.39 -13.28
N GLY A 348 8.37 4.07 -14.53
CA GLY A 348 8.79 2.83 -15.20
C GLY A 348 10.29 2.63 -15.17
N SER A 349 11.03 3.55 -15.80
CA SER A 349 12.48 3.41 -15.87
C SER A 349 13.16 3.61 -14.51
N ALA A 350 12.67 4.49 -13.63
CA ALA A 350 13.25 4.67 -12.30
C ALA A 350 13.26 3.35 -11.49
N LEU A 351 12.14 2.64 -11.45
CA LEU A 351 12.04 1.35 -10.76
C LEU A 351 12.77 0.24 -11.51
N PHE A 352 12.71 0.22 -12.84
CA PHE A 352 13.45 -0.72 -13.66
C PHE A 352 14.96 -0.62 -13.39
N GLN A 353 15.51 0.59 -13.41
CA GLN A 353 16.93 0.85 -13.15
C GLN A 353 17.31 0.49 -11.70
N ALA A 354 16.44 0.71 -10.72
CA ALA A 354 16.69 0.30 -9.33
C ALA A 354 16.77 -1.23 -9.19
N LYS A 355 15.83 -1.97 -9.79
CA LYS A 355 15.86 -3.44 -9.85
C LYS A 355 17.10 -3.96 -10.56
N ALA A 356 17.47 -3.36 -11.69
CA ALA A 356 18.59 -3.81 -12.50
C ALA A 356 19.97 -3.45 -11.88
N LEU A 357 20.13 -2.26 -11.32
CA LEU A 357 21.44 -1.75 -10.90
C LEU A 357 21.69 -1.92 -9.39
N ILE A 358 20.66 -1.78 -8.54
CA ILE A 358 20.79 -1.95 -7.09
C ILE A 358 20.54 -3.41 -6.71
N LEU A 359 19.36 -3.95 -7.03
CA LEU A 359 19.02 -5.35 -6.69
C LEU A 359 19.75 -6.37 -7.59
N GLN A 360 20.27 -5.90 -8.73
CA GLN A 360 20.87 -6.73 -9.76
C GLN A 360 19.96 -7.87 -10.22
N GLU A 361 18.65 -7.65 -10.33
CA GLU A 361 17.72 -8.73 -10.72
C GLU A 361 18.21 -9.46 -11.99
N PRO A 362 18.08 -10.80 -12.05
CA PRO A 362 18.49 -11.57 -13.22
C PRO A 362 17.78 -11.09 -14.49
N VAL A 363 18.46 -11.17 -15.64
CA VAL A 363 17.94 -10.64 -16.91
C VAL A 363 16.59 -11.25 -17.27
N ASP A 364 16.35 -12.52 -16.98
CA ASP A 364 15.06 -13.21 -17.19
C ASP A 364 13.92 -12.62 -16.35
N GLN A 365 14.21 -12.00 -15.20
CA GLN A 365 13.22 -11.26 -14.42
C GLN A 365 13.01 -9.87 -15.02
N LEU A 366 14.09 -9.17 -15.39
CA LEU A 366 14.02 -7.83 -15.99
C LEU A 366 13.24 -7.83 -17.31
N LEU A 367 13.40 -8.87 -18.14
CA LEU A 367 12.70 -9.04 -19.41
C LEU A 367 11.17 -9.04 -19.28
N LYS A 368 10.63 -9.36 -18.10
CA LYS A 368 9.18 -9.36 -17.82
C LYS A 368 8.61 -7.95 -17.72
N TYR A 369 9.46 -6.94 -17.50
CA TYR A 369 9.06 -5.55 -17.30
C TYR A 369 9.33 -4.67 -18.52
N ILE A 370 9.84 -5.23 -19.62
CA ILE A 370 9.97 -4.50 -20.88
C ILE A 370 8.58 -4.42 -21.54
N ASP A 371 7.97 -3.24 -21.45
CA ASP A 371 6.69 -2.89 -22.08
C ASP A 371 6.92 -2.20 -23.44
N MET A 372 6.17 -1.15 -23.76
CA MET A 372 6.27 -0.36 -24.98
C MET A 372 6.76 1.07 -24.69
N PRO A 373 7.34 1.79 -25.68
CA PRO A 373 7.72 3.18 -25.48
C PRO A 373 6.49 4.08 -25.32
N ALA A 374 6.58 5.08 -24.43
CA ALA A 374 5.58 6.12 -24.24
C ALA A 374 5.63 7.20 -25.34
N PHE A 375 6.66 7.26 -26.16
CA PHE A 375 6.72 8.11 -27.35
C PHE A 375 6.92 7.29 -28.62
N GLU A 376 6.33 7.74 -29.73
CA GLU A 376 6.48 7.10 -31.04
C GLU A 376 7.95 7.03 -31.46
N THR A 377 8.74 8.05 -31.12
CA THR A 377 10.17 8.07 -31.42
C THR A 377 10.96 8.72 -30.29
N GLY A 378 12.06 8.07 -29.92
CA GLY A 378 13.00 8.62 -28.95
C GLY A 378 12.46 8.69 -27.54
N ASP A 379 11.76 7.66 -27.08
CA ASP A 379 11.56 7.49 -25.64
C ASP A 379 12.90 7.10 -24.98
N LEU A 380 13.52 8.04 -24.27
CA LEU A 380 14.83 7.81 -23.66
C LEU A 380 14.76 6.84 -22.48
N PHE A 381 13.64 6.78 -21.77
CA PHE A 381 13.46 5.85 -20.65
C PHE A 381 13.38 4.42 -21.16
N TYR A 382 12.58 4.18 -22.19
CA TYR A 382 12.49 2.88 -22.84
C TYR A 382 13.85 2.44 -23.42
N ILE A 383 14.54 3.32 -24.16
CA ILE A 383 15.89 3.03 -24.68
C ILE A 383 16.86 2.69 -23.53
N ARG A 384 16.76 3.40 -22.41
CA ARG A 384 17.63 3.18 -21.26
C ARG A 384 17.43 1.81 -20.63
N ASP A 385 16.18 1.35 -20.54
CA ASP A 385 15.85 0.03 -20.00
C ASP A 385 16.34 -1.09 -20.94
N LEU A 386 16.17 -0.93 -22.26
CA LEU A 386 16.74 -1.85 -23.26
C LEU A 386 18.28 -1.94 -23.16
N VAL A 387 18.94 -0.79 -23.08
CA VAL A 387 20.41 -0.70 -22.88
C VAL A 387 20.84 -1.45 -21.62
N THR A 388 20.06 -1.35 -20.56
CA THR A 388 20.36 -1.97 -19.27
C THR A 388 20.25 -3.50 -19.33
N VAL A 389 19.26 -4.03 -20.03
CA VAL A 389 19.12 -5.48 -20.27
C VAL A 389 20.26 -6.05 -21.12
N LEU A 390 20.70 -5.29 -22.11
CA LEU A 390 21.76 -5.71 -23.04
C LEU A 390 23.16 -5.54 -22.45
N THR A 391 23.33 -4.62 -21.50
CA THR A 391 24.61 -4.43 -20.82
C THR A 391 24.84 -5.57 -19.83
N ASP A 392 25.81 -6.44 -20.11
CA ASP A 392 26.23 -7.42 -19.12
C ASP A 392 26.80 -6.71 -17.89
N PRO A 393 26.36 -7.06 -16.67
CA PRO A 393 26.97 -6.50 -15.48
C PRO A 393 28.43 -6.94 -15.41
N ALA A 394 29.29 -6.10 -14.84
CA ALA A 394 30.70 -6.46 -14.64
C ALA A 394 30.80 -7.79 -13.85
N PRO A 395 31.77 -8.67 -14.18
CA PRO A 395 31.99 -9.90 -13.41
C PRO A 395 32.18 -9.57 -11.93
N GLY A 396 31.35 -10.18 -11.09
CA GLY A 396 31.33 -9.92 -9.66
C GLY A 396 30.56 -10.98 -8.90
N VAL A 397 30.35 -10.73 -7.61
CA VAL A 397 29.51 -11.57 -6.76
C VAL A 397 28.38 -10.76 -6.17
N ARG A 398 27.25 -11.41 -5.91
CA ARG A 398 26.16 -10.87 -5.11
C ARG A 398 26.17 -11.55 -3.75
N LEU A 399 26.22 -10.75 -2.69
CA LEU A 399 26.17 -11.24 -1.32
C LEU A 399 24.73 -11.33 -0.80
N ARG A 400 24.32 -12.52 -0.37
CA ARG A 400 23.08 -12.73 0.40
C ARG A 400 23.41 -13.11 1.83
N VAL A 401 22.76 -12.48 2.80
CA VAL A 401 22.93 -12.78 4.22
C VAL A 401 21.55 -13.01 4.81
N SER A 402 21.36 -14.12 5.52
CA SER A 402 20.08 -14.46 6.16
C SER A 402 20.28 -15.20 7.48
N PRO A 403 19.76 -14.68 8.61
CA PRO A 403 19.13 -13.36 8.76
C PRO A 403 20.18 -12.23 8.69
N SER A 404 19.80 -11.01 8.24
CA SER A 404 20.68 -9.82 8.23
C SER A 404 20.71 -9.06 9.58
N SER A 405 19.96 -9.54 10.57
CA SER A 405 20.04 -9.14 11.97
C SER A 405 19.95 -10.35 12.90
N LEU A 406 20.66 -10.29 14.03
CA LEU A 406 20.75 -11.36 15.02
C LEU A 406 20.49 -10.81 16.42
N ALA A 407 19.79 -11.58 17.25
CA ALA A 407 19.61 -11.31 18.68
C ALA A 407 20.03 -12.53 19.49
N ILE A 408 20.93 -12.35 20.46
CA ILE A 408 21.41 -13.40 21.37
C ILE A 408 21.43 -12.92 22.82
N LEU A 409 21.23 -13.85 23.75
CA LEU A 409 21.45 -13.60 25.18
C LEU A 409 22.95 -13.43 25.47
N PRO A 410 23.34 -12.75 26.57
CA PRO A 410 24.73 -12.75 27.05
C PRO A 410 25.25 -14.18 27.24
N GLY A 411 26.42 -14.49 26.68
CA GLY A 411 27.00 -15.83 26.60
C GLY A 411 26.33 -16.79 25.61
N GLY A 412 25.31 -16.33 24.86
CA GLY A 412 24.56 -17.13 23.89
C GLY A 412 25.21 -17.21 22.51
N SER A 413 24.58 -17.98 21.62
CA SER A 413 24.99 -18.10 20.22
C SER A 413 23.80 -18.14 19.25
N ALA A 414 24.04 -17.73 18.01
CA ALA A 414 23.10 -17.84 16.88
C ALA A 414 23.87 -18.14 15.59
N THR A 415 23.15 -18.47 14.52
CA THR A 415 23.74 -18.73 13.20
C THR A 415 23.15 -17.84 12.13
N MET A 416 23.98 -17.42 11.18
CA MET A 416 23.55 -16.80 9.93
C MET A 416 24.12 -17.54 8.73
N THR A 417 23.44 -17.44 7.59
CA THR A 417 23.93 -17.93 6.30
C THR A 417 24.46 -16.77 5.46
N VAL A 418 25.61 -16.97 4.83
CA VAL A 418 26.21 -16.04 3.88
C VAL A 418 26.36 -16.76 2.55
N GLY A 419 25.57 -16.33 1.56
CA GLY A 419 25.58 -16.82 0.20
C GLY A 419 26.26 -15.86 -0.76
N VAL A 420 26.94 -16.41 -1.76
CA VAL A 420 27.53 -15.68 -2.89
C VAL A 420 26.98 -16.24 -4.19
N GLU A 421 26.40 -15.37 -5.01
CA GLU A 421 25.88 -15.71 -6.34
C GLU A 421 26.72 -15.02 -7.42
N PRO A 422 26.96 -15.67 -8.59
CA PRO A 422 27.74 -15.07 -9.65
C PRO A 422 26.96 -13.92 -10.30
N VAL A 423 27.67 -12.83 -10.60
CA VAL A 423 27.20 -11.71 -11.42
C VAL A 423 28.13 -11.58 -12.61
N GLY A 424 27.59 -11.29 -13.80
CA GLY A 424 28.43 -11.01 -14.98
C GLY A 424 29.29 -12.18 -15.44
N GLY A 425 28.85 -13.43 -15.22
CA GLY A 425 29.60 -14.62 -15.62
C GLY A 425 30.82 -14.96 -14.75
N TYR A 426 30.93 -14.36 -13.56
CA TYR A 426 31.97 -14.70 -12.58
C TYR A 426 31.95 -16.20 -12.24
N SER A 427 33.10 -16.86 -12.31
CA SER A 427 33.24 -18.31 -12.06
C SER A 427 34.39 -18.65 -11.10
N GLY A 428 34.90 -17.65 -10.37
CA GLY A 428 36.01 -17.79 -9.42
C GLY A 428 35.60 -18.24 -8.03
N THR A 429 36.58 -18.23 -7.12
CA THR A 429 36.36 -18.42 -5.67
C THR A 429 36.54 -17.10 -4.94
N VAL A 430 35.75 -16.88 -3.89
CA VAL A 430 35.85 -15.70 -3.04
C VAL A 430 36.22 -16.08 -1.62
N THR A 431 36.99 -15.22 -0.97
CA THR A 431 37.32 -15.30 0.44
C THR A 431 36.40 -14.39 1.22
N LEU A 432 35.59 -14.96 2.10
CA LEU A 432 34.83 -14.26 3.11
C LEU A 432 35.73 -14.01 4.32
N LYS A 433 35.79 -12.77 4.80
CA LYS A 433 36.31 -12.40 6.12
C LYS A 433 35.17 -11.80 6.92
N LEU A 434 34.94 -12.32 8.10
CA LEU A 434 33.95 -11.84 9.03
C LEU A 434 34.66 -11.20 10.22
N ALA A 435 34.38 -9.93 10.43
CA ALA A 435 34.99 -9.13 11.48
C ALA A 435 33.93 -8.68 12.50
N SER A 436 34.26 -8.83 13.78
CA SER A 436 33.52 -8.22 14.88
C SER A 436 34.24 -6.95 15.32
N PRO A 437 33.53 -5.86 15.66
CA PRO A 437 34.13 -4.67 16.25
C PRO A 437 34.52 -4.86 17.73
N SER A 438 34.15 -5.99 18.36
CA SER A 438 34.40 -6.29 19.78
C SER A 438 35.08 -7.64 20.00
N PRO A 439 36.06 -7.75 20.92
CA PRO A 439 36.65 -9.04 21.32
C PRO A 439 35.65 -9.96 22.04
N ASP A 440 34.53 -9.41 22.51
CA ASP A 440 33.48 -10.16 23.19
C ASP A 440 32.56 -10.93 22.23
N VAL A 441 32.75 -10.80 20.92
CA VAL A 441 31.94 -11.52 19.93
C VAL A 441 32.84 -12.36 19.04
N LYS A 442 32.59 -13.66 19.04
CA LYS A 442 33.30 -14.67 18.24
C LYS A 442 32.48 -15.05 17.03
N LEU A 443 33.13 -15.09 15.87
CA LEU A 443 32.56 -15.53 14.59
C LEU A 443 33.27 -16.79 14.13
N GLU A 444 32.54 -17.86 13.85
CA GLU A 444 33.10 -19.14 13.37
C GLU A 444 32.37 -19.69 12.13
N PRO A 445 33.08 -19.88 11.00
CA PRO A 445 34.47 -19.49 10.76
C PRO A 445 34.61 -17.96 10.57
N ALA A 446 35.69 -17.36 11.11
CA ALA A 446 36.00 -15.94 10.87
C ALA A 446 36.49 -15.67 9.43
N THR A 447 37.01 -16.69 8.75
CA THR A 447 37.42 -16.63 7.35
C THR A 447 37.01 -17.91 6.65
N ALA A 448 36.48 -17.81 5.43
CA ALA A 448 36.15 -18.97 4.61
C ALA A 448 36.36 -18.71 3.12
N THR A 449 36.71 -19.75 2.36
CA THR A 449 36.77 -19.67 0.89
C THR A 449 35.59 -20.42 0.31
N LEU A 450 34.84 -19.76 -0.58
CA LEU A 450 33.66 -20.32 -1.24
C LEU A 450 33.82 -20.33 -2.76
N PRO A 451 33.40 -21.41 -3.45
CA PRO A 451 33.10 -21.34 -4.87
C PRO A 451 31.89 -20.42 -5.10
N VAL A 452 31.79 -19.83 -6.29
CA VAL A 452 30.63 -19.03 -6.69
C VAL A 452 29.87 -19.79 -7.79
N PRO A 453 28.60 -20.19 -7.58
CA PRO A 453 27.77 -19.94 -6.39
C PRO A 453 28.16 -20.81 -5.18
N GLY A 454 27.94 -20.29 -3.98
CA GLY A 454 28.24 -20.99 -2.72
C GLY A 454 27.57 -20.36 -1.52
N VAL A 455 27.36 -21.15 -0.46
CA VAL A 455 26.75 -20.70 0.80
C VAL A 455 27.57 -21.25 1.96
N ILE A 456 27.76 -20.45 3.02
CA ILE A 456 28.32 -20.88 4.29
C ILE A 456 27.38 -20.54 5.44
N THR A 457 27.41 -21.36 6.50
CA THR A 457 26.80 -21.03 7.79
C THR A 457 27.88 -20.50 8.73
N VAL A 458 27.62 -19.37 9.36
CA VAL A 458 28.50 -18.71 10.34
C VAL A 458 27.82 -18.76 11.70
N SER A 459 28.52 -19.28 12.70
CA SER A 459 28.15 -19.19 14.11
C SER A 459 28.62 -17.88 14.71
N VAL A 460 27.75 -17.19 15.42
CA VAL A 460 28.02 -15.95 16.17
C VAL A 460 27.81 -16.24 17.64
N GLN A 461 28.82 -15.98 18.47
CA GLN A 461 28.79 -16.27 19.91
C GLN A 461 29.26 -15.06 20.72
N ASP A 462 28.53 -14.73 21.80
CA ASP A 462 28.98 -13.77 22.81
C ASP A 462 29.89 -14.46 23.84
N LEU A 463 31.04 -13.86 24.14
CA LEU A 463 32.10 -14.37 25.02
C LEU A 463 32.23 -13.59 26.33
N ALA A 464 31.40 -12.58 26.56
CA ALA A 464 31.50 -11.76 27.77
C ALA A 464 31.03 -12.50 29.02
N ASP A 465 31.67 -12.22 30.16
CA ASP A 465 31.31 -12.81 31.45
C ASP A 465 29.90 -12.38 31.89
N ILE A 466 29.05 -13.38 32.14
CA ILE A 466 27.62 -13.27 32.51
C ILE A 466 27.40 -12.36 33.74
N GLU A 467 28.40 -12.21 34.61
CA GLU A 467 28.31 -11.42 35.85
C GLU A 467 28.49 -9.90 35.68
N SER A 468 28.76 -9.39 34.46
CA SER A 468 29.12 -7.98 34.26
C SER A 468 28.25 -7.14 33.30
N SER A 469 27.29 -7.69 32.55
CA SER A 469 26.55 -6.90 31.54
C SER A 469 25.07 -6.70 31.86
N ALA A 470 24.77 -5.65 32.65
CA ALA A 470 23.40 -5.17 32.85
C ALA A 470 22.88 -4.29 31.68
N ALA A 471 23.75 -3.91 30.75
CA ALA A 471 23.41 -3.09 29.58
C ALA A 471 23.33 -3.95 28.32
N GLU A 472 22.31 -3.68 27.51
CA GLU A 472 22.18 -4.18 26.14
C GLU A 472 23.32 -3.64 25.26
N ARG A 473 23.90 -4.51 24.42
CA ARG A 473 25.01 -4.19 23.53
C ARG A 473 24.60 -4.43 22.08
N SER A 474 24.86 -3.46 21.22
CA SER A 474 24.64 -3.58 19.78
C SER A 474 25.98 -3.50 19.05
N TYR A 475 26.20 -4.44 18.12
CA TYR A 475 27.39 -4.50 17.28
C TYR A 475 26.98 -4.54 15.81
N GLU A 476 27.76 -3.89 14.95
CA GLU A 476 27.69 -4.06 13.50
C GLU A 476 28.82 -4.99 13.07
N LEU A 477 28.48 -6.24 12.75
CA LEU A 477 29.43 -7.22 12.22
C LEU A 477 29.68 -6.91 10.74
N VAL A 478 30.93 -6.99 10.31
CA VAL A 478 31.30 -6.69 8.91
C VAL A 478 31.68 -7.98 8.19
N ILE A 479 30.99 -8.26 7.08
CA ILE A 479 31.31 -9.35 6.15
C ILE A 479 32.01 -8.73 4.95
N GLU A 480 33.31 -8.97 4.81
CA GLU A 480 34.10 -8.64 3.62
C GLU A 480 34.19 -9.86 2.71
N VAL A 481 33.94 -9.67 1.42
CA VAL A 481 34.08 -10.68 0.37
C VAL A 481 35.15 -10.20 -0.60
N ALA A 482 36.23 -10.96 -0.73
CA ALA A 482 37.35 -10.61 -1.60
C ALA A 482 37.77 -11.79 -2.51
N GLY A 483 37.89 -11.55 -3.82
CA GLY A 483 38.38 -12.56 -4.78
C GLY A 483 38.47 -12.02 -6.20
N GLU A 484 39.57 -12.31 -6.92
CA GLU A 484 39.78 -11.94 -8.34
C GLU A 484 39.26 -10.55 -8.76
N GLY A 485 39.64 -9.50 -8.02
CA GLY A 485 39.24 -8.12 -8.32
C GLY A 485 37.88 -7.68 -7.77
N VAL A 486 37.15 -8.58 -7.11
CA VAL A 486 35.93 -8.29 -6.34
C VAL A 486 36.29 -8.00 -4.89
N VAL A 487 35.84 -6.86 -4.37
CA VAL A 487 35.82 -6.55 -2.93
C VAL A 487 34.46 -5.96 -2.60
N GLN A 488 33.72 -6.60 -1.70
CA GLN A 488 32.43 -6.12 -1.19
C GLN A 488 32.41 -6.22 0.33
N THR A 489 31.70 -5.32 0.98
CA THR A 489 31.50 -5.34 2.44
C THR A 489 30.02 -5.22 2.75
N ARG A 490 29.53 -5.98 3.74
CA ARG A 490 28.15 -5.91 4.21
C ARG A 490 28.09 -5.95 5.74
N GLY A 491 27.35 -5.01 6.33
CA GLY A 491 27.05 -4.97 7.76
C GLY A 491 25.94 -5.96 8.15
N VAL A 492 26.04 -6.55 9.34
CA VAL A 492 25.01 -7.38 9.98
C VAL A 492 24.83 -6.88 11.41
N ASN A 493 23.61 -6.54 11.78
CA ASN A 493 23.33 -6.04 13.12
C ASN A 493 23.24 -7.21 14.12
N LEU A 494 23.96 -7.12 15.23
CA LEU A 494 23.93 -8.07 16.35
C LEU A 494 23.52 -7.35 17.63
N ARG A 495 22.48 -7.86 18.31
CA ARG A 495 22.05 -7.42 19.63
C ARG A 495 22.38 -8.48 20.68
N VAL A 496 23.07 -8.09 21.74
CA VAL A 496 23.42 -8.94 22.89
C VAL A 496 22.82 -8.36 24.17
N GLY A 497 21.86 -9.04 24.79
CA GLY A 497 21.15 -8.55 25.98
C GLY A 497 20.03 -9.48 26.41
N ARG A 498 19.38 -9.19 27.54
CA ARG A 498 18.17 -9.93 27.95
C ARG A 498 17.16 -9.84 26.81
N THR A 499 16.65 -10.99 26.37
CA THR A 499 15.44 -11.03 25.55
C THR A 499 14.40 -10.16 26.25
N PRO A 500 13.65 -9.29 25.55
CA PRO A 500 12.43 -8.74 26.10
C PRO A 500 11.66 -9.91 26.72
N ALA A 501 11.15 -9.72 27.94
CA ALA A 501 10.27 -10.71 28.55
C ALA A 501 9.21 -11.09 27.51
N THR A 502 9.25 -12.35 27.09
CA THR A 502 8.34 -13.04 26.16
C THR A 502 7.15 -12.19 25.70
N GLY A 503 7.35 -11.49 24.59
CA GLY A 503 6.34 -10.67 23.90
C GLY A 503 6.68 -10.39 22.43
N GLU A 504 7.69 -11.05 21.87
CA GLU A 504 7.98 -11.00 20.44
C GLU A 504 8.17 -12.44 19.95
N GLY A 505 7.15 -12.93 19.25
CA GLY A 505 7.19 -14.22 18.58
C GLY A 505 8.31 -14.23 17.56
N ILE A 506 9.19 -15.21 17.68
CA ILE A 506 10.01 -15.70 16.58
C ILE A 506 9.05 -16.04 15.44
N ILE A 507 9.01 -15.20 14.41
CA ILE A 507 8.30 -15.49 13.16
C ILE A 507 9.02 -16.66 12.48
N TRP A 508 8.39 -17.83 12.51
CA TRP A 508 8.70 -18.89 11.55
C TRP A 508 8.12 -18.44 10.20
N LEU A 509 8.97 -17.91 9.31
CA LEU A 509 8.61 -17.84 7.89
C LEU A 509 8.64 -19.28 7.33
N PRO A 510 7.53 -19.84 6.85
CA PRO A 510 7.59 -21.10 6.15
C PRO A 510 8.31 -20.86 4.82
N LEU A 511 9.48 -21.49 4.69
CA LEU A 511 10.09 -21.75 3.40
C LEU A 511 9.08 -22.60 2.61
N ILE A 512 8.49 -22.04 1.56
CA ILE A 512 7.78 -22.82 0.55
C ILE A 512 8.83 -23.61 -0.22
N HIS A 513 9.18 -24.78 0.31
CA HIS A 513 9.67 -25.90 -0.47
C HIS A 513 8.58 -26.96 -0.45
N THR A 514 8.04 -27.23 -1.63
CA THR A 514 7.11 -28.31 -1.92
C THR A 514 7.64 -29.65 -1.43
N LEU A 515 7.24 -30.09 -0.24
CA LEU A 515 7.25 -31.49 0.16
C LEU A 515 6.03 -31.77 1.03
N GLN A 516 5.07 -32.51 0.46
CA GLN A 516 3.95 -33.11 1.16
C GLN A 516 4.44 -33.90 2.38
N ARG A 517 4.07 -33.43 3.58
CA ARG A 517 4.03 -34.27 4.78
C ARG A 517 2.83 -33.85 5.61
N ALA A 518 1.88 -34.78 5.75
CA ALA A 518 0.65 -34.58 6.52
C ALA A 518 0.97 -34.17 7.97
N ALA A 519 0.37 -33.08 8.42
CA ALA A 519 0.41 -32.64 9.81
C ALA A 519 -0.36 -33.61 10.71
N PRO A 520 0.07 -33.86 11.96
CA PRO A 520 -0.75 -34.55 12.95
C PRO A 520 -1.97 -33.68 13.32
N PRO A 521 -3.12 -34.28 13.67
CA PRO A 521 -4.34 -33.53 13.97
C PRO A 521 -4.15 -32.67 15.21
N GLU A 522 -4.42 -31.38 15.05
CA GLU A 522 -4.56 -30.40 16.12
C GLU A 522 -5.78 -30.78 17.01
N PRO A 523 -5.72 -30.62 18.34
CA PRO A 523 -6.89 -30.85 19.19
C PRO A 523 -8.00 -29.84 18.82
N PRO A 524 -9.27 -30.25 18.77
CA PRO A 524 -10.36 -29.39 18.30
C PRO A 524 -10.50 -28.16 19.19
N ALA A 525 -10.44 -26.97 18.59
CA ALA A 525 -10.79 -25.72 19.26
C ALA A 525 -12.22 -25.81 19.82
N ALA A 526 -12.43 -25.31 21.04
CA ALA A 526 -13.76 -25.22 21.62
C ALA A 526 -14.64 -24.33 20.73
N GLN A 527 -15.82 -24.82 20.35
CA GLN A 527 -16.75 -24.12 19.46
C GLN A 527 -17.26 -22.83 20.13
N VAL A 528 -16.97 -21.67 19.54
CA VAL A 528 -17.43 -20.36 20.01
C VAL A 528 -18.93 -20.21 19.72
N THR A 529 -19.74 -19.97 20.74
CA THR A 529 -21.17 -19.69 20.55
C THR A 529 -21.38 -18.20 20.28
N ARG A 530 -21.68 -17.84 19.03
CA ARG A 530 -22.03 -16.47 18.63
C ARG A 530 -23.45 -16.14 19.11
N ARG A 531 -23.66 -14.95 19.67
CA ARG A 531 -24.95 -14.45 20.14
C ARG A 531 -25.19 -13.01 19.68
N LEU A 532 -26.44 -12.70 19.33
CA LEU A 532 -26.92 -11.35 19.08
C LEU A 532 -28.04 -11.02 20.08
N ASN A 533 -27.83 -10.01 20.91
CA ASN A 533 -28.81 -9.48 21.85
C ASN A 533 -29.66 -8.43 21.13
N ALA A 534 -30.94 -8.72 20.92
CA ALA A 534 -31.89 -7.83 20.28
C ALA A 534 -32.59 -6.96 21.35
N PRO A 535 -32.43 -5.62 21.37
CA PRO A 535 -33.13 -4.76 22.32
C PRO A 535 -34.64 -4.69 22.05
N TYR A 536 -35.40 -4.41 23.12
CA TYR A 536 -36.85 -4.20 23.08
C TYR A 536 -37.17 -2.71 22.99
N PHE A 537 -38.17 -2.35 22.19
CA PHE A 537 -38.73 -0.99 22.11
C PHE A 537 -40.24 -0.98 22.30
N ASP A 538 -40.74 0.03 23.02
CA ASP A 538 -42.17 0.32 23.13
C ASP A 538 -42.57 1.19 21.92
N GLY A 539 -43.13 0.56 20.88
CA GLY A 539 -43.52 1.21 19.63
C GLY A 539 -42.58 0.90 18.44
N PRO A 540 -42.45 1.82 17.46
CA PRO A 540 -41.59 1.62 16.30
C PRO A 540 -40.12 1.38 16.69
N ILE A 541 -39.47 0.46 15.99
CA ILE A 541 -38.06 0.10 16.25
C ILE A 541 -37.15 1.15 15.59
N PRO A 542 -36.29 1.84 16.37
CA PRO A 542 -35.29 2.73 15.82
C PRO A 542 -34.09 1.93 15.30
N PHE A 543 -33.79 2.07 14.01
CA PHE A 543 -32.69 1.33 13.35
C PHE A 543 -31.31 1.64 13.96
N ASP A 544 -31.12 2.88 14.39
CA ASP A 544 -29.88 3.38 14.98
C ASP A 544 -29.59 2.83 16.39
N GLN A 545 -30.44 1.98 16.96
CA GLN A 545 -30.26 1.36 18.27
C GLN A 545 -30.42 -0.16 18.25
N MET A 546 -30.52 -0.79 17.08
CA MET A 546 -30.58 -2.24 16.95
C MET A 546 -29.25 -2.89 17.37
N GLY A 547 -29.28 -4.08 17.98
CA GLY A 547 -28.06 -4.83 18.29
C GLY A 547 -27.35 -5.24 17.00
N VAL A 548 -26.03 -5.10 16.91
CA VAL A 548 -25.26 -5.31 15.66
C VAL A 548 -24.27 -6.49 15.76
N ALA A 549 -24.11 -7.22 14.67
CA ALA A 549 -23.08 -8.22 14.43
C ALA A 549 -22.68 -8.24 12.95
N TRP A 550 -21.64 -8.98 12.58
CA TRP A 550 -21.16 -9.05 11.20
C TRP A 550 -20.39 -10.33 10.90
N PHE A 551 -20.15 -10.57 9.60
CA PHE A 551 -19.37 -11.67 9.05
C PHE A 551 -19.03 -11.39 7.57
N GLY A 552 -18.23 -12.26 6.96
CA GLY A 552 -17.79 -12.11 5.58
C GLY A 552 -16.53 -11.25 5.43
N LYS A 553 -16.19 -10.93 4.18
CA LYS A 553 -14.97 -10.19 3.81
C LYS A 553 -15.27 -9.26 2.65
N VAL A 554 -14.42 -8.25 2.48
CA VAL A 554 -14.44 -7.35 1.33
C VAL A 554 -13.33 -7.80 0.39
N THR A 555 -13.69 -8.61 -0.61
CA THR A 555 -12.77 -9.03 -1.69
C THR A 555 -13.48 -8.88 -3.04
N LEU A 556 -12.81 -9.24 -4.13
CA LEU A 556 -13.44 -9.24 -5.45
C LEU A 556 -14.49 -10.36 -5.65
N GLN A 557 -14.59 -11.32 -4.72
CA GLN A 557 -15.44 -12.52 -4.82
C GLN A 557 -16.26 -12.80 -3.54
N ASP A 558 -15.95 -12.11 -2.45
CA ASP A 558 -16.60 -12.34 -1.16
C ASP A 558 -17.42 -11.11 -0.78
N ASN A 559 -18.61 -11.37 -0.26
CA ASN A 559 -19.45 -10.37 0.36
C ASN A 559 -19.13 -10.21 1.85
N TYR A 560 -19.29 -8.98 2.32
CA TYR A 560 -19.28 -8.64 3.75
C TYR A 560 -20.70 -8.26 4.16
N ALA A 561 -21.16 -8.70 5.34
CA ALA A 561 -22.49 -8.40 5.84
C ALA A 561 -22.48 -7.90 7.28
N ASP A 562 -23.07 -6.72 7.49
CA ASP A 562 -23.58 -6.30 8.79
C ASP A 562 -25.00 -6.82 8.98
N THR A 563 -25.29 -7.36 10.17
CA THR A 563 -26.64 -7.75 10.57
C THR A 563 -27.03 -7.06 11.88
N SER A 564 -28.24 -6.52 11.91
CA SER A 564 -28.80 -5.93 13.13
C SER A 564 -30.14 -6.52 13.49
N ALA A 565 -30.45 -6.64 14.79
CA ALA A 565 -31.74 -7.14 15.25
C ALA A 565 -32.30 -6.33 16.43
N ALA A 566 -33.62 -6.17 16.46
CA ALA A 566 -34.40 -5.60 17.57
C ALA A 566 -35.85 -6.08 17.49
N TYR A 567 -36.62 -5.88 18.55
CA TYR A 567 -38.03 -6.27 18.56
C TYR A 567 -38.90 -5.29 19.34
N ASN A 568 -40.20 -5.33 19.09
CA ASN A 568 -41.20 -4.57 19.84
C ASN A 568 -42.36 -5.50 20.26
N GLY A 569 -43.54 -4.94 20.58
CA GLY A 569 -44.72 -5.71 20.94
C GLY A 569 -45.30 -6.58 19.82
N ASP A 570 -44.97 -6.30 18.56
CA ASP A 570 -45.66 -6.86 17.39
C ASP A 570 -44.74 -7.76 16.53
N ALA A 571 -43.48 -7.36 16.35
CA ALA A 571 -42.57 -8.01 15.42
C ALA A 571 -41.10 -8.05 15.89
N LEU A 572 -40.37 -9.01 15.33
CA LEU A 572 -38.90 -9.03 15.27
C LEU A 572 -38.47 -8.38 13.95
N THR A 573 -37.53 -7.43 14.01
CA THR A 573 -36.91 -6.83 12.83
C THR A 573 -35.45 -7.29 12.74
N VAL A 574 -35.07 -7.85 11.60
CA VAL A 574 -33.69 -8.22 11.27
C VAL A 574 -33.26 -7.46 10.02
N ASP A 575 -32.20 -6.69 10.14
CA ASP A 575 -31.55 -5.95 9.07
C ASP A 575 -30.31 -6.70 8.60
N VAL A 576 -30.06 -6.73 7.29
CA VAL A 576 -28.88 -7.29 6.67
C VAL A 576 -28.39 -6.30 5.62
N SER A 577 -27.24 -5.69 5.86
CA SER A 577 -26.58 -4.73 4.96
C SER A 577 -25.31 -5.38 4.40
N VAL A 578 -25.23 -5.51 3.08
CA VAL A 578 -24.20 -6.29 2.38
C VAL A 578 -23.36 -5.39 1.49
N PHE A 579 -22.04 -5.51 1.60
CA PHE A 579 -21.11 -4.89 0.66
C PHE A 579 -20.93 -5.89 -0.46
N ASP A 580 -21.41 -5.50 -1.64
CA ASP A 580 -21.47 -6.38 -2.80
C ASP A 580 -21.01 -5.62 -4.03
N ARG A 581 -20.10 -6.26 -4.76
CA ARG A 581 -19.46 -5.69 -5.93
C ARG A 581 -20.36 -5.75 -7.15
N ARG A 582 -21.16 -6.80 -7.32
CA ARG A 582 -22.08 -6.93 -8.47
C ARG A 582 -23.48 -7.18 -7.96
N LEU A 583 -24.46 -6.62 -8.64
CA LEU A 583 -25.86 -6.77 -8.24
C LEU A 583 -26.61 -7.55 -9.32
N TRP A 584 -27.01 -8.78 -9.03
CA TRP A 584 -27.74 -9.68 -9.90
C TRP A 584 -29.04 -10.17 -9.27
N VAL A 585 -30.14 -9.90 -10.00
CA VAL A 585 -31.50 -10.19 -9.54
C VAL A 585 -32.36 -10.76 -10.66
N ASP A 586 -33.32 -11.59 -10.27
CA ASP A 586 -34.49 -11.96 -11.05
C ASP A 586 -35.74 -11.78 -10.18
N GLU A 587 -36.39 -10.63 -10.34
CA GLU A 587 -37.64 -10.28 -9.66
C GLU A 587 -38.80 -11.24 -10.02
N SER A 588 -38.65 -12.04 -11.08
CA SER A 588 -39.62 -13.05 -11.49
C SER A 588 -39.27 -14.47 -11.05
N ALA A 589 -38.17 -14.63 -10.29
CA ALA A 589 -37.70 -15.92 -9.84
C ALA A 589 -38.80 -16.67 -9.06
N PRO A 590 -39.04 -17.96 -9.37
CA PRO A 590 -39.95 -18.77 -8.59
C PRO A 590 -39.40 -18.95 -7.18
N ALA A 591 -40.30 -19.16 -6.19
CA ALA A 591 -39.92 -19.27 -4.77
C ALA A 591 -38.77 -20.24 -4.49
N ALA A 592 -38.63 -21.33 -5.25
CA ALA A 592 -37.58 -22.32 -5.07
C ALA A 592 -36.19 -21.88 -5.56
N GLU A 593 -36.09 -20.75 -6.27
CA GLU A 593 -34.87 -20.23 -6.90
C GLU A 593 -34.45 -18.87 -6.32
N ILE A 594 -35.15 -18.36 -5.29
CA ILE A 594 -34.85 -17.06 -4.68
C ILE A 594 -33.39 -16.99 -4.18
N SER A 595 -32.89 -18.06 -3.56
CA SER A 595 -31.53 -18.15 -3.03
C SER A 595 -30.44 -18.33 -4.10
N ALA A 596 -30.78 -18.32 -5.39
CA ALA A 596 -29.82 -18.44 -6.50
C ALA A 596 -29.33 -17.06 -7.04
N TRP A 597 -29.79 -15.99 -6.41
CA TRP A 597 -29.58 -14.59 -6.75
C TRP A 597 -29.16 -13.82 -5.50
N ASP A 598 -28.74 -12.57 -5.67
CA ASP A 598 -28.29 -11.76 -4.53
C ASP A 598 -29.41 -11.58 -3.53
N GLY A 599 -29.14 -12.02 -2.30
CA GLY A 599 -30.16 -12.11 -1.29
C GLY A 599 -29.66 -12.73 -0.01
N ALA A 600 -30.56 -12.88 0.95
CA ALA A 600 -30.23 -13.50 2.23
C ALA A 600 -31.32 -14.47 2.67
N THR A 601 -30.89 -15.53 3.34
CA THR A 601 -31.78 -16.45 4.06
C THR A 601 -31.58 -16.32 5.55
N LEU A 602 -32.66 -16.01 6.26
CA LEU A 602 -32.74 -15.97 7.72
C LEU A 602 -33.38 -17.25 8.25
N TYR A 603 -32.66 -17.95 9.12
CA TYR A 603 -33.11 -19.14 9.83
C TYR A 603 -33.40 -18.79 11.28
N LEU A 604 -34.57 -19.18 11.79
CA LEU A 604 -34.96 -19.01 13.19
C LEU A 604 -35.44 -20.33 13.78
N ASN A 605 -34.99 -20.68 14.98
CA ASN A 605 -35.53 -21.79 15.75
C ASN A 605 -36.00 -21.29 17.11
N LEU A 606 -37.32 -21.34 17.34
CA LEU A 606 -37.94 -20.83 18.56
C LEU A 606 -37.46 -21.59 19.82
N ASP A 607 -37.00 -22.82 19.65
CA ASP A 607 -36.52 -23.68 20.74
C ASP A 607 -35.04 -23.46 21.09
N GLY A 608 -34.35 -22.51 20.43
CA GLY A 608 -32.92 -22.25 20.64
C GLY A 608 -32.03 -22.92 19.60
N ASN A 609 -30.71 -22.81 19.77
CA ASN A 609 -29.72 -23.47 18.92
C ASN A 609 -29.55 -24.95 19.30
N GLN A 610 -30.62 -25.73 19.13
CA GLN A 610 -30.68 -27.17 19.44
C GLN A 610 -31.46 -27.93 18.37
N GLY A 611 -31.14 -29.22 18.21
CA GLY A 611 -31.79 -30.11 17.25
C GLY A 611 -30.92 -30.45 16.05
N SER A 612 -31.01 -31.71 15.60
CA SER A 612 -30.24 -32.26 14.47
C SER A 612 -30.96 -32.18 13.13
N ALA A 613 -32.17 -31.61 13.10
CA ALA A 613 -33.03 -31.40 11.93
C ALA A 613 -33.97 -30.21 12.21
N PRO A 614 -34.41 -29.44 11.19
CA PRO A 614 -35.36 -28.35 11.38
C PRO A 614 -36.74 -28.91 11.76
N GLY A 615 -37.17 -28.68 13.01
CA GLY A 615 -38.48 -29.08 13.52
C GLY A 615 -39.58 -28.06 13.23
N THR A 616 -40.78 -28.27 13.76
CA THR A 616 -41.94 -27.36 13.56
C THR A 616 -41.76 -25.98 14.19
N ALA A 617 -40.79 -25.81 15.10
CA ALA A 617 -40.38 -24.54 15.68
C ALA A 617 -39.29 -23.82 14.85
N ALA A 618 -38.81 -24.44 13.76
CA ALA A 618 -37.81 -23.88 12.87
C ALA A 618 -38.46 -23.23 11.64
N TYR A 619 -37.99 -22.05 11.29
CA TYR A 619 -38.46 -21.21 10.19
C TYR A 619 -37.28 -20.79 9.33
N ARG A 620 -37.52 -20.70 8.02
CA ARG A 620 -36.57 -20.20 7.02
C ARG A 620 -37.28 -19.13 6.20
N PHE A 621 -36.69 -17.95 6.15
CA PHE A 621 -37.16 -16.78 5.43
C PHE A 621 -36.14 -16.42 4.36
N GLU A 622 -36.54 -16.48 3.10
CA GLU A 622 -35.69 -16.11 1.98
C GLU A 622 -36.14 -14.76 1.44
N GLY A 623 -35.17 -13.88 1.19
CA GLY A 623 -35.39 -12.61 0.52
C GLY A 623 -34.31 -12.37 -0.53
N GLN A 624 -34.74 -11.95 -1.71
CA GLN A 624 -33.87 -11.46 -2.76
C GLN A 624 -33.83 -9.93 -2.71
N LEU A 625 -32.72 -9.35 -3.17
CA LEU A 625 -32.72 -7.99 -3.66
C LEU A 625 -33.77 -7.85 -4.78
N GLY A 626 -34.64 -6.84 -4.70
CA GLY A 626 -35.82 -6.73 -5.60
C GLY A 626 -37.13 -7.28 -5.00
N ASP A 627 -37.17 -7.49 -3.69
CA ASP A 627 -38.36 -7.80 -2.86
C ASP A 627 -39.02 -9.18 -3.05
N ALA A 628 -38.48 -10.05 -3.92
CA ALA A 628 -38.93 -11.44 -4.02
C ALA A 628 -38.63 -12.19 -2.71
N LYS A 629 -39.61 -12.96 -2.21
CA LYS A 629 -39.51 -13.62 -0.90
C LYS A 629 -40.23 -14.96 -0.81
N ALA A 630 -39.73 -15.86 0.03
CA ALA A 630 -40.36 -17.15 0.33
C ALA A 630 -40.21 -17.53 1.80
N GLY A 631 -41.18 -18.30 2.30
CA GLY A 631 -41.21 -18.79 3.68
C GLY A 631 -41.27 -20.31 3.74
N TYR A 632 -40.57 -20.89 4.70
CA TYR A 632 -40.52 -22.32 4.93
C TYR A 632 -40.58 -22.62 6.43
N GLN A 633 -41.15 -23.77 6.77
CA GLN A 633 -41.20 -24.30 8.13
C GLN A 633 -40.60 -25.71 8.15
N GLY A 634 -39.89 -26.03 9.22
CA GLY A 634 -39.32 -27.36 9.41
C GLY A 634 -40.39 -28.42 9.69
N ASP A 635 -40.19 -29.64 9.20
CA ASP A 635 -41.08 -30.78 9.42
C ASP A 635 -40.48 -31.89 10.32
N GLY A 636 -39.28 -31.67 10.84
CA GLY A 636 -38.49 -32.63 11.62
C GLY A 636 -37.51 -33.45 10.77
N SER A 637 -37.53 -33.30 9.44
CA SER A 637 -36.59 -33.94 8.51
C SER A 637 -35.95 -32.96 7.53
N GLY A 638 -36.63 -31.85 7.23
CA GLY A 638 -36.16 -30.81 6.32
C GLY A 638 -37.14 -29.63 6.25
N TRP A 639 -37.03 -28.83 5.20
CA TRP A 639 -37.81 -27.61 4.99
C TRP A 639 -39.02 -27.85 4.07
N VAL A 640 -40.19 -27.38 4.49
CA VAL A 640 -41.43 -27.41 3.69
C VAL A 640 -41.92 -25.99 3.46
N ALA A 641 -42.32 -25.66 2.23
CA ALA A 641 -42.85 -24.35 1.89
C ALA A 641 -44.09 -24.02 2.74
N ALA A 642 -44.13 -22.81 3.30
CA ALA A 642 -45.17 -22.37 4.22
C ALA A 642 -45.54 -20.90 3.97
N SER A 643 -46.84 -20.57 4.03
CA SER A 643 -47.32 -19.19 3.93
C SER A 643 -47.19 -18.47 5.27
N ILE A 644 -45.97 -18.07 5.62
CA ILE A 644 -45.66 -17.33 6.85
C ILE A 644 -45.74 -15.82 6.53
N PRO A 645 -46.56 -15.03 7.24
CA PRO A 645 -46.58 -13.57 7.07
C PRO A 645 -45.26 -12.95 7.54
N PHE A 646 -44.59 -12.22 6.66
CA PHE A 646 -43.47 -11.31 6.98
C PHE A 646 -43.35 -10.23 5.91
N THR A 647 -42.78 -9.10 6.25
CA THR A 647 -42.44 -8.02 5.30
C THR A 647 -40.96 -8.13 4.95
N LEU A 648 -40.66 -7.94 3.67
CA LEU A 648 -39.31 -7.78 3.16
C LEU A 648 -39.24 -6.38 2.57
N THR A 649 -38.18 -5.64 2.89
CA THR A 649 -37.87 -4.35 2.26
C THR A 649 -36.44 -4.41 1.77
N SER A 650 -36.24 -4.16 0.48
CA SER A 650 -34.90 -4.09 -0.12
C SER A 650 -34.47 -2.66 -0.44
N GLY A 651 -33.15 -2.44 -0.48
CA GLY A 651 -32.52 -1.21 -0.91
C GLY A 651 -31.12 -1.47 -1.45
N TRP A 652 -30.60 -0.59 -2.31
CA TRP A 652 -29.29 -0.78 -2.93
C TRP A 652 -28.65 0.54 -3.39
N ARG A 653 -27.35 0.47 -3.71
CA ARG A 653 -26.55 1.56 -4.28
C ARG A 653 -25.60 1.02 -5.34
N GLY A 654 -25.64 1.60 -6.54
CA GLY A 654 -24.81 1.22 -7.68
C GLY A 654 -25.35 1.80 -8.99
N ASP A 655 -24.79 1.35 -10.12
CA ASP A 655 -25.16 1.83 -11.46
C ASP A 655 -26.31 1.03 -12.13
N GLY A 656 -26.74 -0.08 -11.53
CA GLY A 656 -27.85 -0.91 -12.01
C GLY A 656 -27.73 -2.37 -11.58
N PHE A 657 -28.71 -3.19 -11.98
CA PHE A 657 -28.70 -4.64 -11.80
C PHE A 657 -28.29 -5.37 -13.07
N ASN A 658 -27.83 -6.62 -12.93
CA ASN A 658 -27.55 -7.58 -14.00
C ASN A 658 -26.53 -7.06 -15.03
N GLY A 659 -25.43 -6.50 -14.54
CA GLY A 659 -24.37 -5.97 -15.38
C GLY A 659 -23.00 -6.02 -14.72
N ASP A 660 -21.97 -5.74 -15.52
CA ASP A 660 -20.56 -5.88 -15.10
C ASP A 660 -20.00 -4.58 -14.47
N GLN A 661 -20.85 -3.76 -13.81
CA GLN A 661 -20.43 -2.52 -13.15
C GLN A 661 -20.30 -2.69 -11.65
N ASP A 662 -19.27 -2.08 -11.05
CA ASP A 662 -19.00 -2.23 -9.63
C ASP A 662 -20.05 -1.41 -8.87
N ALA A 663 -20.81 -2.06 -7.99
CA ALA A 663 -21.79 -1.44 -7.13
C ALA A 663 -21.19 -1.10 -5.76
N LYS A 664 -22.03 -0.64 -4.83
CA LYS A 664 -21.64 -0.48 -3.42
C LYS A 664 -22.17 -1.60 -2.56
N GLY A 665 -23.36 -2.10 -2.88
CA GLY A 665 -24.00 -3.16 -2.14
C GLY A 665 -25.49 -2.96 -2.01
N TRP A 666 -26.09 -3.75 -1.12
CA TRP A 666 -27.52 -3.85 -0.95
C TRP A 666 -27.91 -4.12 0.50
N ARG A 667 -29.21 -4.04 0.77
CA ARG A 667 -29.78 -4.17 2.10
C ARG A 667 -31.12 -4.88 2.03
N LEU A 668 -31.37 -5.78 2.99
CA LEU A 668 -32.64 -6.44 3.23
C LEU A 668 -33.08 -6.28 4.68
N VAL A 669 -34.35 -5.86 4.87
CA VAL A 669 -35.00 -5.81 6.17
C VAL A 669 -36.12 -6.83 6.22
N PHE A 670 -36.00 -7.79 7.14
CA PHE A 670 -37.04 -8.76 7.48
C PHE A 670 -37.81 -8.24 8.69
N GLU A 671 -39.11 -8.00 8.52
CA GLU A 671 -40.02 -7.73 9.63
C GLU A 671 -40.95 -8.93 9.80
N ILE A 672 -40.79 -9.63 10.92
CA ILE A 672 -41.45 -10.91 11.21
C ILE A 672 -42.44 -10.71 12.37
N PRO A 673 -43.75 -10.60 12.09
CA PRO A 673 -44.77 -10.53 13.12
C PRO A 673 -44.78 -11.78 13.99
N PHE A 674 -44.82 -11.63 15.31
CA PHE A 674 -44.89 -12.76 16.24
C PHE A 674 -46.13 -13.63 16.02
N ALA A 675 -47.25 -13.01 15.62
CA ALA A 675 -48.47 -13.72 15.23
C ALA A 675 -48.26 -14.65 14.03
N GLY A 676 -47.36 -14.29 13.09
CA GLY A 676 -46.98 -15.14 11.96
C GLY A 676 -46.21 -16.39 12.36
N LEU A 677 -45.55 -16.36 13.52
CA LEU A 677 -44.86 -17.49 14.14
C LEU A 677 -45.78 -18.28 15.10
N GLY A 678 -47.07 -17.94 15.18
CA GLY A 678 -48.03 -18.55 16.10
C GLY A 678 -47.93 -18.08 17.55
N LEU A 679 -47.23 -16.97 17.81
CA LEU A 679 -47.06 -16.39 19.14
C LEU A 679 -48.06 -15.25 19.37
N SER A 680 -48.52 -15.09 20.61
CA SER A 680 -49.46 -14.03 20.99
C SER A 680 -48.81 -12.66 21.22
N GLY A 681 -47.48 -12.58 21.11
CA GLY A 681 -46.65 -11.42 21.41
C GLY A 681 -45.17 -11.82 21.43
N PRO A 682 -44.26 -10.90 21.80
CA PRO A 682 -42.84 -11.18 21.85
C PRO A 682 -42.50 -12.25 22.90
N PRO A 683 -41.38 -12.98 22.73
CA PRO A 683 -40.83 -13.82 23.78
C PRO A 683 -40.59 -13.05 25.08
N ALA A 684 -40.58 -13.78 26.20
CA ALA A 684 -40.21 -13.18 27.48
C ALA A 684 -38.77 -12.65 27.40
N PRO A 685 -38.46 -11.50 28.03
CA PRO A 685 -37.08 -11.01 28.13
C PRO A 685 -36.14 -12.10 28.68
N GLY A 686 -35.00 -12.28 28.04
CA GLY A 686 -34.03 -13.35 28.35
C GLY A 686 -34.22 -14.64 27.55
N SER A 687 -35.27 -14.76 26.72
CA SER A 687 -35.45 -15.91 25.84
C SER A 687 -34.33 -16.00 24.80
N VAL A 688 -33.96 -17.22 24.41
CA VAL A 688 -32.94 -17.48 23.39
C VAL A 688 -33.54 -18.33 22.26
N TRP A 689 -33.44 -17.83 21.04
CA TRP A 689 -33.74 -18.57 19.81
C TRP A 689 -32.44 -18.96 19.10
N GLY A 690 -32.52 -19.99 18.26
CA GLY A 690 -31.48 -20.27 17.28
C GLY A 690 -31.62 -19.30 16.11
N MET A 691 -30.51 -18.75 15.62
CA MET A 691 -30.48 -17.86 14.46
C MET A 691 -29.33 -18.23 13.54
N GLY A 692 -29.63 -18.39 12.25
CA GLY A 692 -28.64 -18.55 11.19
C GLY A 692 -28.88 -17.52 10.09
N LEU A 693 -27.82 -17.05 9.46
CA LEU A 693 -27.89 -16.17 8.30
C LEU A 693 -27.00 -16.72 7.19
N ALA A 694 -27.52 -16.77 5.97
CA ALA A 694 -26.75 -17.05 4.76
C ALA A 694 -26.95 -15.90 3.78
N VAL A 695 -25.86 -15.35 3.24
CA VAL A 695 -25.85 -14.36 2.17
C VAL A 695 -25.52 -15.09 0.88
N HIS A 696 -26.38 -14.92 -0.11
CA HIS A 696 -26.30 -15.50 -1.44
C HIS A 696 -25.73 -14.44 -2.39
N ASP A 697 -24.87 -14.89 -3.29
CA ASP A 697 -24.09 -14.02 -4.17
C ASP A 697 -24.07 -14.59 -5.60
N ARG A 698 -24.29 -13.70 -6.56
CA ARG A 698 -24.18 -13.97 -7.98
C ARG A 698 -23.51 -12.79 -8.67
N ASP A 699 -22.37 -13.03 -9.28
CA ASP A 699 -21.62 -11.99 -10.00
C ASP A 699 -21.84 -11.93 -11.52
N ASP A 700 -22.48 -12.94 -12.11
CA ASP A 700 -22.63 -13.02 -13.57
C ASP A 700 -23.88 -13.76 -14.07
N ALA A 701 -24.19 -13.56 -15.36
CA ALA A 701 -25.34 -14.19 -16.01
C ALA A 701 -25.25 -15.71 -16.07
N ALA A 702 -24.05 -16.30 -16.06
CA ALA A 702 -23.85 -17.75 -16.11
C ALA A 702 -24.09 -18.41 -14.74
N GLY A 703 -23.98 -17.65 -13.65
CA GLY A 703 -24.09 -18.13 -12.29
C GLY A 703 -22.86 -18.90 -11.90
N SER A 704 -21.68 -18.29 -12.13
CA SER A 704 -20.44 -18.85 -11.60
C SER A 704 -20.61 -19.20 -10.12
N PRO A 705 -20.30 -20.44 -9.69
CA PRO A 705 -20.54 -20.84 -8.32
C PRO A 705 -19.72 -20.01 -7.33
N ILE A 706 -20.41 -19.25 -6.48
CA ILE A 706 -19.88 -18.55 -5.32
C ILE A 706 -20.49 -19.19 -4.08
N ALA A 707 -19.68 -19.39 -3.04
CA ALA A 707 -20.16 -20.00 -1.81
C ALA A 707 -20.86 -18.94 -0.94
N ASP A 708 -22.00 -19.31 -0.34
CA ASP A 708 -22.69 -18.44 0.61
C ASP A 708 -21.76 -18.04 1.76
N GLN A 709 -21.75 -16.76 2.11
CA GLN A 709 -21.18 -16.32 3.39
C GLN A 709 -22.22 -16.56 4.48
N THR A 710 -21.80 -17.15 5.60
CA THR A 710 -22.73 -17.59 6.65
C THR A 710 -22.35 -17.11 8.04
N ARG A 711 -23.38 -16.93 8.89
CA ARG A 711 -23.27 -16.69 10.33
C ARG A 711 -24.16 -17.68 11.09
N PRO A 712 -23.64 -18.45 12.05
CA PRO A 712 -22.21 -18.59 12.38
C PRO A 712 -21.45 -19.26 11.23
N GLU A 713 -20.13 -19.23 11.29
CA GLU A 713 -19.21 -19.68 10.24
C GLU A 713 -19.35 -21.19 9.93
N ALA A 714 -19.86 -21.95 10.91
CA ALA A 714 -20.14 -23.38 10.80
C ALA A 714 -21.63 -23.69 10.63
N LEU A 715 -22.41 -22.74 10.10
CA LEU A 715 -23.85 -22.89 9.89
C LEU A 715 -24.15 -24.13 9.02
N ASP A 716 -24.85 -25.09 9.60
CA ASP A 716 -25.55 -26.13 8.85
C ASP A 716 -27.04 -25.81 8.87
N THR A 717 -27.58 -25.46 7.70
CA THR A 717 -28.99 -25.04 7.52
C THR A 717 -29.99 -26.16 7.81
N GLN A 718 -29.52 -27.41 7.90
CA GLN A 718 -30.31 -28.58 8.29
C GLN A 718 -30.14 -28.95 9.76
N GLN A 719 -29.22 -28.34 10.51
CA GLN A 719 -28.98 -28.68 11.90
C GLN A 719 -29.05 -27.45 12.81
N PRO A 720 -30.23 -27.14 13.38
CA PRO A 720 -30.40 -25.98 14.26
C PRO A 720 -29.46 -25.91 15.47
N GLN A 721 -28.88 -27.04 15.90
CA GLN A 721 -27.82 -27.08 16.91
C GLN A 721 -26.53 -26.35 16.51
N SER A 722 -26.30 -26.14 15.22
CA SER A 722 -25.13 -25.42 14.69
C SER A 722 -25.33 -23.90 14.66
N TRP A 723 -26.55 -23.42 14.87
CA TRP A 723 -26.91 -22.01 14.67
C TRP A 723 -26.39 -21.12 15.82
N ALA A 724 -26.29 -19.81 15.55
CA ALA A 724 -26.00 -18.80 16.56
C ALA A 724 -27.22 -18.58 17.46
N GLN A 725 -27.07 -17.75 18.47
CA GLN A 725 -28.14 -17.40 19.41
C GLN A 725 -28.69 -16.00 19.11
N LEU A 726 -30.02 -15.87 19.07
CA LEU A 726 -30.74 -14.60 19.16
C LEU A 726 -31.32 -14.50 20.57
N HIS A 727 -30.87 -13.54 21.36
CA HIS A 727 -31.33 -13.34 22.74
C HIS A 727 -32.22 -12.09 22.82
N PHE A 728 -33.38 -12.24 23.46
CA PHE A 728 -34.39 -11.18 23.55
C PHE A 728 -34.12 -10.26 24.74
N GLY A 729 -33.60 -9.08 24.46
CA GLY A 729 -33.19 -8.06 25.43
C GLY A 729 -31.67 -7.95 25.57
N MET A 730 -31.21 -6.86 26.21
CA MET A 730 -29.80 -6.71 26.57
C MET A 730 -29.46 -7.57 27.79
N PRO A 731 -28.26 -8.17 27.86
CA PRO A 731 -27.91 -9.09 28.93
C PRO A 731 -27.70 -8.33 30.25
N PRO A 732 -28.36 -8.70 31.35
CA PRO A 732 -28.15 -8.04 32.63
C PRO A 732 -26.84 -8.50 33.27
N TYR A 733 -26.14 -7.58 33.92
CA TYR A 733 -25.14 -7.91 34.94
C TYR A 733 -25.71 -7.57 36.31
N THR A 734 -25.87 -8.58 37.18
CA THR A 734 -26.26 -8.34 38.57
C THR A 734 -25.00 -8.39 39.44
N PRO A 735 -24.51 -7.25 39.95
CA PRO A 735 -23.36 -7.23 40.83
C PRO A 735 -23.57 -8.13 42.05
N PRO A 736 -22.59 -8.96 42.43
CA PRO A 736 -22.65 -9.69 43.68
C PRO A 736 -22.67 -8.70 44.85
N ASN A 737 -23.52 -8.96 45.84
CA ASN A 737 -23.62 -8.13 47.04
C ASN A 737 -22.49 -8.44 48.04
N ILE A 738 -21.28 -8.02 47.69
CA ILE A 738 -20.05 -8.21 48.48
C ILE A 738 -19.31 -6.87 48.65
N PRO A 739 -18.57 -6.65 49.76
CA PRO A 739 -17.79 -5.44 49.93
C PRO A 739 -16.65 -5.33 48.90
N VAL A 740 -16.43 -4.13 48.36
CA VAL A 740 -15.27 -3.83 47.50
C VAL A 740 -14.00 -3.98 48.34
N GLN A 741 -13.09 -4.86 47.91
CA GLN A 741 -11.78 -5.06 48.54
C GLN A 741 -10.68 -4.28 47.82
N GLY A 742 -10.82 -4.04 46.52
CA GLY A 742 -9.85 -3.30 45.73
C GLY A 742 -10.40 -2.83 44.39
N VAL A 743 -9.63 -1.94 43.75
CA VAL A 743 -9.88 -1.45 42.39
C VAL A 743 -8.61 -1.61 41.58
N VAL A 744 -8.71 -2.20 40.40
CA VAL A 744 -7.64 -2.29 39.41
C VAL A 744 -7.92 -1.28 38.31
N THR A 745 -6.89 -0.57 37.84
CA THR A 745 -6.97 0.33 36.68
C THR A 745 -5.96 -0.14 35.64
N LEU A 746 -6.44 -0.42 34.43
CA LEU A 746 -5.66 -0.89 33.29
C LEU A 746 -5.66 0.19 32.21
N ARG A 747 -4.46 0.58 31.78
CA ARG A 747 -4.21 1.59 30.76
C ARG A 747 -2.85 1.31 30.11
N GLN A 748 -2.75 1.45 28.80
CA GLN A 748 -1.50 1.21 28.06
C GLN A 748 -0.30 1.95 28.66
N GLY A 749 0.78 1.22 28.92
CA GLY A 749 2.05 1.72 29.47
C GLY A 749 2.04 2.01 30.98
N VAL A 750 0.88 2.05 31.63
CA VAL A 750 0.79 2.31 33.07
C VAL A 750 1.06 1.01 33.83
N ASN A 751 2.04 1.03 34.75
CA ASN A 751 2.46 -0.15 35.52
C ASN A 751 2.87 -1.36 34.67
N GLY A 752 3.37 -1.13 33.44
CA GLY A 752 3.78 -2.20 32.52
C GLY A 752 2.63 -2.95 31.86
N VAL A 753 1.39 -2.45 31.96
CA VAL A 753 0.23 -3.01 31.26
C VAL A 753 0.38 -2.74 29.76
N VAL A 754 0.18 -3.79 28.96
CA VAL A 754 0.11 -3.71 27.48
C VAL A 754 -1.34 -3.90 27.05
N VAL A 755 -1.91 -2.88 26.41
CA VAL A 755 -3.27 -2.86 25.87
C VAL A 755 -3.12 -2.65 24.36
N PRO A 756 -3.01 -3.72 23.55
CA PRO A 756 -3.02 -3.56 22.11
C PRO A 756 -4.40 -3.09 21.67
N ASP A 757 -4.43 -2.16 20.73
CA ASP A 757 -5.65 -1.64 20.13
C ASP A 757 -5.47 -1.34 18.64
N ALA A 758 -6.56 -1.40 17.89
CA ALA A 758 -6.52 -1.13 16.46
C ALA A 758 -7.89 -0.70 16.00
N HIS A 759 -7.97 0.13 14.98
CA HIS A 759 -9.21 0.26 14.22
C HIS A 759 -9.03 -0.35 12.83
N VAL A 760 -10.14 -0.79 12.25
CA VAL A 760 -10.20 -1.38 10.90
C VAL A 760 -11.25 -0.66 10.06
N GLY A 761 -11.14 -0.77 8.73
CA GLY A 761 -12.04 -0.16 7.77
C GLY A 761 -11.58 1.23 7.32
N GLY A 762 -12.47 2.22 7.36
CA GLY A 762 -12.27 3.52 6.72
C GLY A 762 -11.43 4.56 7.47
N HIS A 763 -11.12 4.35 8.76
CA HIS A 763 -10.48 5.36 9.62
C HIS A 763 -11.19 6.74 9.51
N THR A 764 -10.45 7.84 9.55
CA THR A 764 -10.95 9.22 9.48
C THR A 764 -11.15 9.72 8.04
N THR A 765 -10.72 8.95 7.04
CA THR A 765 -10.67 9.35 5.63
C THR A 765 -11.50 8.45 4.70
N CYS A 766 -12.35 7.60 5.27
CA CYS A 766 -13.14 6.61 4.55
C CYS A 766 -12.31 5.65 3.67
N GLY A 767 -11.13 5.27 4.17
CA GLY A 767 -10.21 4.34 3.50
C GLY A 767 -9.32 5.01 2.45
N GLY A 768 -9.31 6.35 2.38
CA GLY A 768 -8.79 7.08 1.22
C GLY A 768 -9.73 6.92 0.03
N ALA A 769 -9.46 7.59 -1.09
CA ALA A 769 -10.19 7.37 -2.33
C ALA A 769 -9.43 6.42 -3.26
N PRO A 770 -9.40 5.09 -3.02
CA PRO A 770 -9.04 4.17 -4.08
C PRO A 770 -10.17 4.12 -5.11
N ALA A 771 -9.81 4.02 -6.39
CA ALA A 771 -10.78 3.85 -7.48
C ALA A 771 -11.50 2.48 -7.43
N LEU A 772 -11.08 1.58 -6.54
CA LEU A 772 -11.58 0.23 -6.34
C LEU A 772 -11.58 -0.02 -4.82
N PHE A 773 -12.73 -0.30 -4.20
CA PHE A 773 -12.79 -0.58 -2.75
C PHE A 773 -12.64 -2.08 -2.45
N PHE A 774 -13.16 -2.93 -3.34
CA PHE A 774 -13.19 -4.39 -3.17
C PHE A 774 -11.84 -5.09 -3.34
N ASP A 775 -10.80 -4.38 -3.80
CA ASP A 775 -9.45 -4.94 -4.02
C ASP A 775 -8.51 -4.76 -2.80
N THR A 776 -8.66 -3.66 -2.06
CA THR A 776 -7.64 -3.18 -1.12
C THR A 776 -8.21 -2.69 0.20
N TRP A 777 -9.44 -2.16 0.23
CA TRP A 777 -9.99 -1.53 1.44
C TRP A 777 -10.07 -2.51 2.61
N GLY A 778 -10.45 -3.76 2.34
CA GLY A 778 -10.55 -4.82 3.33
C GLY A 778 -9.23 -5.17 4.02
N GLU A 779 -8.10 -4.80 3.42
CA GLU A 779 -6.73 -5.10 3.88
C GLU A 779 -6.01 -3.90 4.53
N ASN A 780 -6.70 -2.77 4.72
CA ASN A 780 -6.14 -1.63 5.43
C ASN A 780 -5.82 -1.98 6.89
N ASN A 781 -4.62 -1.61 7.34
CA ASN A 781 -4.16 -1.70 8.73
C ASN A 781 -3.62 -0.33 9.19
N TYR A 782 -3.90 0.00 10.45
CA TYR A 782 -3.59 1.31 11.04
C TYR A 782 -2.84 1.18 12.36
N ALA A 783 -1.96 0.18 12.48
CA ALA A 783 -1.14 -0.04 13.68
C ALA A 783 -0.37 1.22 14.10
N GLY A 784 -0.32 1.52 15.40
CA GLY A 784 0.40 2.68 15.93
C GLY A 784 -0.28 4.03 15.73
N TYR A 785 -1.49 4.09 15.17
CA TYR A 785 -2.21 5.35 15.01
C TYR A 785 -2.83 5.79 16.34
N SER A 786 -2.53 7.03 16.75
CA SER A 786 -3.11 7.63 17.97
C SER A 786 -4.62 7.91 17.89
N GLN A 787 -5.22 7.82 16.70
CA GLN A 787 -6.57 8.27 16.40
C GLN A 787 -7.41 7.10 15.89
N ILE A 788 -8.59 6.90 16.46
CA ILE A 788 -9.53 5.83 16.08
C ILE A 788 -10.86 6.44 15.63
N ASN A 789 -11.52 5.79 14.67
CA ASN A 789 -12.89 6.10 14.25
C ASN A 789 -13.82 4.93 14.58
N ILE A 790 -15.04 5.23 15.00
CA ILE A 790 -16.12 4.28 15.17
C ILE A 790 -17.30 4.81 14.35
N GLN A 791 -17.71 4.06 13.32
CA GLN A 791 -18.68 4.53 12.34
C GLN A 791 -19.39 3.41 11.57
N ASN A 792 -20.71 3.49 11.49
CA ASN A 792 -21.62 2.71 10.63
C ASN A 792 -22.79 3.63 10.23
N GLN A 793 -23.28 3.55 9.00
CA GLN A 793 -24.39 4.37 8.49
C GLN A 793 -25.47 3.50 7.84
N THR A 794 -26.69 4.03 7.75
CA THR A 794 -27.81 3.36 7.08
C THR A 794 -27.65 3.33 5.55
N ASP A 795 -26.99 4.32 4.96
CA ASP A 795 -26.75 4.33 3.51
C ASP A 795 -25.54 3.46 3.15
N ILE A 796 -25.80 2.39 2.40
CA ILE A 796 -24.76 1.43 2.00
C ILE A 796 -23.75 2.06 1.03
N ALA A 797 -24.03 3.21 0.40
CA ALA A 797 -23.05 3.88 -0.47
C ALA A 797 -21.80 4.33 0.28
N ASP A 798 -21.94 4.64 1.57
CA ASP A 798 -20.90 5.21 2.43
C ASP A 798 -20.16 4.15 3.24
N TRP A 799 -20.35 2.85 2.92
CA TRP A 799 -19.64 1.77 3.60
C TRP A 799 -18.10 1.92 3.65
N PRO A 800 -17.42 2.57 2.67
CA PRO A 800 -15.99 2.82 2.81
C PRO A 800 -15.61 3.69 4.02
N CYS A 801 -16.56 4.46 4.57
CA CYS A 801 -16.40 5.22 5.80
C CYS A 801 -16.60 4.40 7.08
N PHE A 802 -17.00 3.13 6.97
CA PHE A 802 -17.32 2.33 8.15
C PHE A 802 -16.04 1.95 8.86
N SER A 803 -16.03 2.04 10.19
CA SER A 803 -14.85 1.74 10.99
C SER A 803 -15.20 1.13 12.33
N LYS A 804 -14.45 0.11 12.72
CA LYS A 804 -14.57 -0.61 14.00
C LYS A 804 -13.31 -0.42 14.81
N TYR A 805 -13.41 -0.39 16.13
CA TYR A 805 -12.26 -0.25 17.02
C TYR A 805 -12.14 -1.46 17.95
N TYR A 806 -11.04 -2.20 17.85
CA TYR A 806 -10.67 -3.37 18.65
C TYR A 806 -9.70 -2.98 19.76
N VAL A 807 -9.88 -3.54 20.95
CA VAL A 807 -9.00 -3.31 22.10
C VAL A 807 -8.96 -4.53 23.02
N THR A 808 -7.77 -4.87 23.53
CA THR A 808 -7.57 -6.00 24.45
C THR A 808 -6.95 -5.55 25.76
N PHE A 809 -7.61 -5.83 26.89
CA PHE A 809 -7.08 -5.57 28.22
C PHE A 809 -6.63 -6.86 28.91
N PRO A 810 -5.36 -6.96 29.35
CA PRO A 810 -4.89 -8.11 30.14
C PRO A 810 -5.51 -8.04 31.54
N LEU A 811 -6.05 -9.16 32.01
CA LEU A 811 -6.71 -9.25 33.32
C LEU A 811 -5.81 -9.84 34.42
N ASP A 812 -4.53 -10.07 34.15
CA ASP A 812 -3.59 -10.76 35.06
C ASP A 812 -3.36 -10.05 36.39
N SER A 813 -3.60 -8.74 36.44
CA SER A 813 -3.49 -7.94 37.67
C SER A 813 -4.73 -8.04 38.57
N LEU A 814 -5.82 -8.64 38.08
CA LEU A 814 -7.00 -8.95 38.88
C LEU A 814 -6.71 -10.23 39.69
N PRO A 815 -6.87 -10.23 41.03
CA PRO A 815 -6.48 -11.41 41.80
C PRO A 815 -7.37 -12.62 41.49
N ALA A 816 -6.75 -13.78 41.27
CA ALA A 816 -7.44 -15.03 41.00
C ALA A 816 -8.47 -15.37 42.10
N GLY A 817 -9.63 -15.87 41.67
CA GLY A 817 -10.74 -16.23 42.58
C GLY A 817 -11.51 -15.04 43.15
N LYS A 818 -11.18 -13.80 42.78
CA LYS A 818 -11.99 -12.62 43.11
C LYS A 818 -13.15 -12.47 42.14
N THR A 819 -14.22 -11.89 42.66
CA THR A 819 -15.43 -11.62 41.89
C THR A 819 -15.43 -10.15 41.46
N VAL A 820 -15.71 -9.92 40.18
CA VAL A 820 -15.95 -8.58 39.64
C VAL A 820 -17.24 -8.05 40.28
N ILE A 821 -17.21 -6.80 40.75
CA ILE A 821 -18.38 -6.11 41.30
C ILE A 821 -18.90 -5.11 40.26
N SER A 822 -18.00 -4.35 39.64
CA SER A 822 -18.31 -3.43 38.56
C SER A 822 -17.07 -3.19 37.70
N SER A 823 -17.26 -2.90 36.42
CA SER A 823 -16.20 -2.50 35.50
C SER A 823 -16.67 -1.42 34.54
N THR A 824 -15.87 -0.36 34.42
CA THR A 824 -16.13 0.76 33.53
C THR A 824 -14.95 0.96 32.59
N LEU A 825 -15.22 0.93 31.28
CA LEU A 825 -14.27 1.38 30.26
C LEU A 825 -14.54 2.84 29.96
N THR A 826 -13.50 3.67 29.97
CA THR A 826 -13.55 5.08 29.56
C THR A 826 -12.72 5.28 28.30
N MET A 827 -13.31 5.92 27.29
CA MET A 827 -12.62 6.37 26.07
C MET A 827 -12.78 7.88 25.91
N TYR A 828 -11.84 8.53 25.24
CA TYR A 828 -11.76 9.99 25.17
C TYR A 828 -11.93 10.46 23.72
N MET A 829 -13.06 11.13 23.46
CA MET A 829 -13.41 11.66 22.14
C MET A 829 -12.69 12.99 21.88
N PHE A 830 -12.20 13.19 20.66
CA PHE A 830 -11.53 14.44 20.24
C PHE A 830 -12.13 15.07 18.97
N GLY A 831 -13.09 14.41 18.34
CA GLY A 831 -13.81 14.97 17.20
C GLY A 831 -14.93 14.06 16.67
N ASN A 832 -15.64 14.55 15.67
CA ASN A 832 -16.68 13.81 14.96
C ASN A 832 -16.70 14.20 13.48
N ALA A 833 -17.33 13.37 12.66
CA ALA A 833 -17.67 13.72 11.29
C ALA A 833 -18.69 14.88 11.25
N GLY A 834 -18.65 15.73 10.23
CA GLY A 834 -19.73 16.69 9.91
C GLY A 834 -19.61 18.14 10.41
N GLN A 835 -18.46 18.63 10.90
CA GLN A 835 -18.32 20.05 11.27
C GLN A 835 -18.00 20.97 10.04
N ASN A 836 -18.68 22.13 9.96
CA ASN A 836 -18.44 23.23 8.99
C ASN A 836 -18.73 22.95 7.51
N LEU A 837 -19.79 22.23 7.18
CA LEU A 837 -20.27 22.20 5.78
C LEU A 837 -21.20 23.40 5.52
N GLN A 838 -20.89 24.13 4.44
CA GLN A 838 -21.78 25.13 3.85
C GLN A 838 -23.20 24.55 3.71
N PRO A 839 -24.27 25.36 3.89
CA PRO A 839 -25.66 24.88 4.00
C PRO A 839 -26.23 24.11 2.79
N ASP A 840 -25.46 23.95 1.71
CA ASP A 840 -26.01 23.66 0.39
C ASP A 840 -25.72 22.23 -0.11
N TRP A 841 -24.87 21.43 0.56
CA TRP A 841 -24.38 20.15 0.00
C TRP A 841 -24.39 18.92 0.92
N ALA A 842 -24.83 19.01 2.17
CA ALA A 842 -24.99 17.83 3.03
C ALA A 842 -26.35 17.84 3.74
N PRO A 843 -27.14 16.75 3.69
CA PRO A 843 -28.27 16.59 4.59
C PRO A 843 -27.75 16.26 6.01
N GLY A 844 -27.85 17.24 6.92
CA GLY A 844 -27.81 17.01 8.37
C GLY A 844 -26.61 17.63 9.10
N GLU A 845 -26.90 18.21 10.27
CA GLU A 845 -25.91 18.47 11.32
C GLU A 845 -25.43 17.14 11.91
N PRO A 846 -24.21 17.05 12.49
CA PRO A 846 -23.77 15.83 13.14
C PRO A 846 -24.74 15.41 14.24
N GLU A 847 -25.15 14.14 14.25
CA GLU A 847 -26.09 13.57 15.22
C GLU A 847 -25.39 12.67 16.26
N PRO A 848 -26.01 12.41 17.42
CA PRO A 848 -25.54 11.39 18.35
C PRO A 848 -25.42 10.02 17.69
N SER A 849 -24.42 9.23 18.10
CA SER A 849 -24.23 7.85 17.62
C SER A 849 -24.40 6.85 18.76
N TRP A 850 -25.13 5.77 18.51
CA TRP A 850 -25.25 4.66 19.44
C TRP A 850 -24.07 3.69 19.27
N VAL A 851 -23.10 3.74 20.17
CA VAL A 851 -21.87 2.95 20.11
C VAL A 851 -21.98 1.74 21.03
N GLN A 852 -21.89 0.53 20.47
CA GLN A 852 -21.97 -0.74 21.20
C GLN A 852 -20.57 -1.25 21.56
N ALA A 853 -20.45 -1.88 22.72
CA ALA A 853 -19.30 -2.68 23.12
C ALA A 853 -19.64 -4.18 22.96
N ILE A 854 -18.84 -4.86 22.15
CA ILE A 854 -19.10 -6.23 21.70
C ILE A 854 -17.87 -7.09 22.03
N THR A 855 -18.07 -8.30 22.54
CA THR A 855 -16.95 -9.22 22.84
C THR A 855 -16.46 -9.94 21.59
N VAL A 856 -15.18 -10.30 21.57
CA VAL A 856 -14.59 -11.19 20.55
C VAL A 856 -13.80 -12.31 21.23
N ALA A 857 -13.71 -13.48 20.61
CA ALA A 857 -13.07 -14.65 21.21
C ALA A 857 -11.60 -14.76 20.81
N GLU A 858 -11.33 -14.53 19.53
CA GLU A 858 -10.06 -14.77 18.88
C GLU A 858 -8.98 -13.77 19.31
N GLU A 859 -7.74 -14.24 19.38
CA GLU A 859 -6.58 -13.37 19.44
C GLU A 859 -6.35 -12.68 18.10
N TRP A 860 -5.78 -11.49 18.16
CA TRP A 860 -5.46 -10.69 17.01
C TRP A 860 -4.18 -9.88 17.30
N ASP A 861 -3.48 -9.54 16.24
CA ASP A 861 -2.22 -8.79 16.29
C ASP A 861 -2.45 -7.41 15.66
N GLU A 862 -2.15 -6.36 16.43
CA GLU A 862 -2.29 -4.97 16.02
C GLU A 862 -1.56 -4.67 14.70
N ALA A 863 -0.39 -5.25 14.47
CA ALA A 863 0.42 -5.02 13.27
C ALA A 863 -0.14 -5.66 11.99
N THR A 864 -1.12 -6.57 12.13
CA THR A 864 -1.65 -7.35 10.99
C THR A 864 -3.16 -7.37 10.90
N ILE A 865 -3.88 -6.85 11.89
CA ILE A 865 -5.35 -6.82 11.89
C ILE A 865 -5.87 -5.92 10.76
N THR A 866 -6.78 -6.45 9.96
CA THR A 866 -7.47 -5.78 8.84
C THR A 866 -8.96 -6.04 8.97
N TRP A 867 -9.79 -5.38 8.16
CA TRP A 867 -11.23 -5.66 8.15
C TRP A 867 -11.52 -7.13 7.81
N ASN A 868 -10.75 -7.72 6.89
CA ASN A 868 -10.95 -9.07 6.38
C ASN A 868 -10.45 -10.19 7.30
N ASN A 869 -9.55 -9.90 8.24
CA ASN A 869 -9.03 -10.88 9.19
C ASN A 869 -9.39 -10.60 10.66
N ALA A 870 -10.06 -9.49 10.95
CA ALA A 870 -10.42 -9.12 12.30
C ALA A 870 -11.39 -10.15 12.94
N PRO A 871 -11.26 -10.41 14.26
CA PRO A 871 -12.17 -11.30 14.98
C PRO A 871 -13.65 -10.95 14.81
N LEU A 872 -14.47 -11.98 14.69
CA LEU A 872 -15.91 -11.85 14.53
C LEU A 872 -16.61 -11.62 15.89
N PRO A 873 -17.72 -10.88 15.92
CA PRO A 873 -18.41 -10.50 17.15
C PRO A 873 -19.04 -11.72 17.82
N VAL A 874 -18.74 -11.92 19.10
CA VAL A 874 -19.32 -12.98 19.94
C VAL A 874 -20.65 -12.54 20.53
N GLU A 875 -20.69 -11.44 21.27
CA GLU A 875 -21.92 -10.96 21.93
C GLU A 875 -21.89 -9.44 22.13
N ASN A 876 -22.95 -8.72 21.74
CA ASN A 876 -23.10 -7.29 22.01
C ASN A 876 -23.63 -7.08 23.44
N ILE A 877 -22.81 -6.50 24.32
CA ILE A 877 -23.03 -6.54 25.78
C ILE A 877 -23.71 -5.27 26.30
N THR A 878 -23.25 -4.11 25.83
CA THR A 878 -23.70 -2.80 26.31
C THR A 878 -23.56 -1.78 25.19
N ALA A 879 -24.16 -0.60 25.38
CA ALA A 879 -24.05 0.50 24.43
C ALA A 879 -24.30 1.85 25.12
N ALA A 880 -23.83 2.92 24.49
CA ALA A 880 -24.02 4.27 24.98
C ALA A 880 -24.20 5.27 23.82
N TRP A 881 -24.98 6.31 24.07
CA TRP A 881 -25.05 7.47 23.17
C TRP A 881 -23.77 8.29 23.27
N VAL A 882 -23.14 8.54 22.12
CA VAL A 882 -22.01 9.45 21.98
C VAL A 882 -22.47 10.67 21.21
N ASN A 883 -22.54 11.82 21.89
CA ASN A 883 -22.96 13.07 21.29
C ASN A 883 -21.85 13.67 20.41
N PRO A 884 -22.20 14.46 19.39
CA PRO A 884 -21.24 15.31 18.67
C PRO A 884 -20.46 16.21 19.65
N MET A 885 -19.24 16.55 19.27
CA MET A 885 -18.38 17.39 20.09
C MET A 885 -18.66 18.87 19.85
N GLU A 886 -18.78 19.63 20.94
CA GLU A 886 -18.90 21.08 20.89
C GLU A 886 -17.54 21.73 20.59
N PRO A 887 -17.46 22.83 19.80
CA PRO A 887 -16.20 23.43 19.36
C PRO A 887 -15.25 23.91 20.47
N THR A 888 -15.73 24.03 21.71
CA THR A 888 -14.95 24.56 22.85
C THR A 888 -14.23 23.49 23.67
N ASP A 889 -14.55 22.21 23.46
CA ASP A 889 -13.99 21.13 24.26
C ASP A 889 -12.69 20.63 23.62
N PRO A 890 -11.62 20.38 24.38
CA PRO A 890 -10.38 19.81 23.81
C PRO A 890 -10.43 18.28 23.74
N THR A 891 -11.20 17.61 24.61
CA THR A 891 -11.40 16.15 24.68
C THR A 891 -12.56 15.82 25.63
N VAL A 892 -13.43 14.86 25.30
CA VAL A 892 -14.65 14.50 26.08
C VAL A 892 -14.64 13.01 26.46
N PRO A 893 -14.76 12.63 27.75
CA PRO A 893 -14.80 11.23 28.16
C PRO A 893 -16.20 10.60 27.95
N TYR A 894 -16.23 9.37 27.43
CA TYR A 894 -17.40 8.51 27.36
C TYR A 894 -17.13 7.18 28.04
N THR A 895 -18.17 6.59 28.63
CA THR A 895 -18.03 5.39 29.46
C THR A 895 -19.01 4.29 29.08
N TRP A 896 -18.54 3.04 29.10
CA TRP A 896 -19.35 1.83 28.92
C TRP A 896 -19.22 0.93 30.16
N ASP A 897 -20.36 0.39 30.62
CA ASP A 897 -20.39 -0.66 31.63
C ASP A 897 -20.08 -2.01 30.97
N VAL A 898 -18.86 -2.48 31.17
CA VAL A 898 -18.36 -3.76 30.63
C VAL A 898 -18.23 -4.83 31.72
N SER A 899 -18.97 -4.68 32.83
CA SER A 899 -18.90 -5.58 33.99
C SER A 899 -19.16 -7.04 33.63
N LEU A 900 -20.17 -7.30 32.77
CA LEU A 900 -20.47 -8.66 32.31
C LEU A 900 -19.29 -9.28 31.55
N ALA A 901 -18.73 -8.54 30.58
CA ALA A 901 -17.64 -9.01 29.75
C ALA A 901 -16.37 -9.28 30.57
N VAL A 902 -16.03 -8.40 31.51
CA VAL A 902 -14.88 -8.59 32.42
C VAL A 902 -15.11 -9.77 33.36
N ALA A 903 -16.31 -9.94 33.90
CA ALA A 903 -16.63 -11.07 34.76
C ALA A 903 -16.50 -12.41 34.01
N GLN A 904 -17.00 -12.48 32.77
CA GLN A 904 -16.88 -13.65 31.90
C GLN A 904 -15.42 -13.95 31.53
N ALA A 905 -14.66 -12.94 31.07
CA ALA A 905 -13.27 -13.10 30.69
C ALA A 905 -12.39 -13.51 31.88
N HIS A 906 -12.57 -12.88 33.04
CA HIS A 906 -11.83 -13.24 34.26
C HIS A 906 -12.17 -14.66 34.73
N ALA A 907 -13.44 -15.06 34.70
CA ALA A 907 -13.84 -16.42 35.06
C ALA A 907 -13.26 -17.47 34.11
N ALA A 908 -13.06 -17.12 32.83
CA ALA A 908 -12.43 -17.97 31.83
C ALA A 908 -10.89 -17.93 31.87
N GLY A 909 -10.27 -17.06 32.69
CA GLY A 909 -8.82 -16.85 32.70
C GLY A 909 -8.29 -16.30 31.38
N GLN A 910 -9.10 -15.49 30.68
CA GLN A 910 -8.78 -14.88 29.39
C GLN A 910 -8.66 -13.35 29.52
N PRO A 911 -7.90 -12.67 28.64
CA PRO A 911 -7.96 -11.22 28.58
C PRO A 911 -9.35 -10.75 28.12
N LEU A 912 -9.70 -9.51 28.46
CA LEU A 912 -10.91 -8.87 27.95
C LEU A 912 -10.63 -8.38 26.52
N ARG A 913 -11.29 -8.98 25.53
CA ARG A 913 -11.21 -8.54 24.12
C ARG A 913 -12.54 -7.91 23.70
N LEU A 914 -12.50 -6.68 23.24
CA LEU A 914 -13.67 -5.90 22.84
C LEU A 914 -13.49 -5.32 21.44
N VAL A 915 -14.62 -5.13 20.78
CA VAL A 915 -14.77 -4.30 19.58
C VAL A 915 -15.91 -3.30 19.77
N PHE A 916 -15.70 -2.08 19.31
CA PHE A 916 -16.65 -0.99 19.33
C PHE A 916 -17.15 -0.69 17.92
N TYR A 917 -18.48 -0.63 17.78
CA TYR A 917 -19.13 -0.32 16.52
C TYR A 917 -20.48 0.35 16.74
N THR A 918 -20.92 1.19 15.79
CA THR A 918 -22.24 1.79 15.87
C THR A 918 -23.28 0.95 15.14
N SER A 919 -24.54 1.05 15.56
CA SER A 919 -25.67 0.58 14.74
C SER A 919 -25.79 1.42 13.44
N PRO A 920 -26.52 0.95 12.42
CA PRO A 920 -26.77 1.74 11.20
C PRO A 920 -27.44 3.07 11.53
N ALA A 921 -26.71 4.17 11.38
CA ALA A 921 -27.11 5.50 11.84
C ALA A 921 -27.17 6.54 10.70
N ALA A 922 -27.50 7.78 11.04
CA ALA A 922 -27.52 8.90 10.10
C ALA A 922 -26.16 9.13 9.43
N TYR A 923 -26.17 9.90 8.33
CA TYR A 923 -24.95 10.47 7.76
C TYR A 923 -24.16 11.23 8.83
N HIS A 924 -22.82 11.23 8.73
CA HIS A 924 -21.92 11.82 9.73
C HIS A 924 -21.95 11.16 11.13
N SER A 925 -22.31 9.88 11.22
CA SER A 925 -22.27 9.10 12.48
C SER A 925 -20.85 8.87 13.05
N GLY A 926 -19.78 9.20 12.32
CA GLY A 926 -18.40 8.96 12.77
C GLY A 926 -18.04 9.72 14.04
N LYS A 927 -17.47 9.00 15.02
CA LYS A 927 -16.97 9.54 16.29
C LYS A 927 -15.50 9.17 16.45
N TYR A 928 -14.66 10.19 16.71
CA TYR A 928 -13.21 10.05 16.77
C TYR A 928 -12.72 10.06 18.20
N PHE A 929 -11.98 9.02 18.59
CA PHE A 929 -11.44 8.81 19.93
C PHE A 929 -9.92 8.64 19.91
N TRP A 930 -9.28 8.84 21.06
CA TRP A 930 -7.86 8.54 21.24
C TRP A 930 -7.62 7.04 21.46
N SER A 931 -6.58 6.51 20.83
CA SER A 931 -6.13 5.12 21.00
C SER A 931 -5.14 4.95 22.16
N SER A 932 -4.62 3.74 22.32
CA SER A 932 -3.59 3.36 23.29
C SER A 932 -2.22 3.98 22.97
N ASP A 933 -2.00 4.41 21.72
CA ASP A 933 -0.79 5.12 21.28
C ASP A 933 -0.84 6.64 21.51
N ALA A 934 -1.98 7.17 21.97
CA ALA A 934 -2.10 8.59 22.29
C ALA A 934 -1.29 8.99 23.55
N ASP A 935 -1.34 10.27 23.92
CA ASP A 935 -0.78 10.74 25.18
C ASP A 935 -1.43 10.03 26.38
N GLU A 936 -0.63 9.71 27.40
CA GLU A 936 -1.06 8.85 28.52
C GLU A 936 -2.40 9.27 29.13
N ALA A 937 -2.64 10.58 29.29
CA ALA A 937 -3.84 11.12 29.95
C ALA A 937 -5.15 10.77 29.25
N VAL A 938 -5.14 10.54 27.93
CA VAL A 938 -6.33 10.33 27.10
C VAL A 938 -6.45 8.91 26.53
N ARG A 939 -5.55 8.00 26.91
CA ARG A 939 -5.63 6.58 26.51
C ARG A 939 -6.88 5.90 27.10
N PRO A 940 -7.45 4.91 26.40
CA PRO A 940 -8.51 4.06 26.93
C PRO A 940 -8.15 3.50 28.31
N GLN A 941 -9.10 3.54 29.24
CA GLN A 941 -8.89 3.12 30.62
C GLN A 941 -10.00 2.18 31.08
N LEU A 942 -9.62 0.99 31.54
CA LEU A 942 -10.54 0.04 32.18
C LEU A 942 -10.35 0.08 33.71
N GLN A 943 -11.43 0.34 34.44
CA GLN A 943 -11.43 0.31 35.90
C GLN A 943 -12.32 -0.82 36.41
N ILE A 944 -11.79 -1.69 37.26
CA ILE A 944 -12.46 -2.90 37.76
C ILE A 944 -12.49 -2.87 39.29
N ALA A 945 -13.67 -2.79 39.88
CA ALA A 945 -13.87 -3.00 41.31
C ALA A 945 -14.12 -4.48 41.58
N TRP A 946 -13.45 -5.04 42.59
CA TRP A 946 -13.53 -6.46 42.91
C TRP A 946 -13.64 -6.71 44.42
N GLY A 947 -14.18 -7.87 44.77
CA GLY A 947 -14.31 -8.37 46.14
C GLY A 947 -14.36 -9.90 46.16
N GLY A 948 -14.48 -10.49 47.35
CA GLY A 948 -14.59 -11.95 47.51
C GLY A 948 -13.71 -12.48 48.61
#